data_AF-A0A819D4D9-F1
#
_entry.id   AF-A0A819D4D9-F1
#
_cell.length_a   1.000
_cell.length_b   1.000
_cell.length_c   1.000
_cell.angle_alpha   90.00
_cell.angle_beta   90.00
_cell.angle_gamma   90.00
#
_symmetry.space_group_name_H-M   'P 1'
#
loop_
_entity.id
_entity.type
_entity.pdbx_description
1 polymer ?
#
loop_
_entity_poly.entity_id
_entity_poly.type
_entity_poly.pdbx_seq_one_letter_code
_entity_poly.pdbx_strand_id
1 'polypeptide(L)'
;MMSSKSELTKTIENQQSRITRLEQRLGDVVSAYKNLQKEKEALESTVRVLSSTTSNVEKSNTETETNLNTQENTESGNETETTHAASSEHSTIQDKLQTLQQNVTIITEQKNRMEQMFQSDKRKLKTENEELKKLLEETKAENIIIKEKSDHEIKELKKQLRQSQRDHERETADHNVMVRELQTILSTERNKSETMEHQYDECRAKVVTLESQYDTLKKQYNNLNTQYQTKVNELKEKDSVDVEELKRSKEKVVELTTKIQDLEAKYTEQLRVESKRNQQLEKKLTDNTTEYAQRTSTNETHIAELSEQIGVIEKQRAQDQMAIQRLKERIAQLDVENSLLTKASSASIEQDDIGGTNDDSDNHHDLDTLLKHISKLKVLIRVANDRFGKSLTIEDVLNIDREISSGAINGSNLSSENNKILHIKCHEEIDRLKGELENYRNKTVAAFKAKAFKDTSSTKEIDDLRNQIDQLREKLVNSQSLYNSETDRHTQVVEKLESCLTAIREQHRQETEQILTKKRGELNELECELEKQRERTVRLLNEKDRELETLRKQLDNSPIIDKQVSHTSSISDLKETNEPTTIMTELFPQHLSTSTNGGPISPLNSDYNYLVYFNEKQQLLEQELSALKKERREFDSTIRELQQKYSYEISQLQVSNEQLTEDLEHIKLSTQRNENLTKNEHNIDYIKNVFYHYLLSNDTQVKHTMANALMTILHFSSKEKAKIENQKPNNSLATGGGWFNTK
;
A
#
# COMPACT_ATOMS: atom_id res chain seq x y z
N MET A 1 3.33 47.17 -45.12
CA MET A 1 3.77 48.06 -46.21
C MET A 1 2.90 49.31 -46.24
N MET A 2 3.00 50.15 -45.19
CA MET A 2 2.35 51.47 -45.17
C MET A 2 3.27 52.52 -44.54
N SER A 3 4.48 52.67 -45.10
CA SER A 3 5.24 53.92 -45.07
C SER A 3 4.87 54.74 -46.28
N SER A 4 3.93 55.68 -46.26
CA SER A 4 2.75 55.96 -45.45
C SER A 4 2.20 57.18 -46.18
N LYS A 5 0.90 57.22 -46.54
CA LYS A 5 0.36 58.40 -47.24
C LYS A 5 0.61 59.70 -46.44
N SER A 6 0.65 59.58 -45.10
CA SER A 6 0.98 60.64 -44.14
C SER A 6 2.40 61.20 -44.29
N GLU A 7 3.40 60.36 -44.58
CA GLU A 7 4.78 60.80 -44.80
C GLU A 7 4.91 61.60 -46.10
N LEU A 8 4.28 61.12 -47.18
CA LEU A 8 4.27 61.85 -48.45
C LEU A 8 3.49 63.16 -48.38
N THR A 9 2.34 63.21 -47.67
CA THR A 9 1.63 64.48 -47.46
C THR A 9 2.45 65.45 -46.62
N LYS A 10 3.14 64.97 -45.57
CA LYS A 10 4.05 65.82 -44.77
C LYS A 10 5.21 66.37 -45.58
N THR A 11 5.79 65.61 -46.53
CA THR A 11 6.86 66.15 -47.39
C THR A 11 6.32 67.17 -48.39
N ILE A 12 5.13 66.97 -48.97
CA ILE A 12 4.47 67.93 -49.86
C ILE A 12 4.10 69.22 -49.11
N GLU A 13 3.50 69.11 -47.92
CA GLU A 13 3.10 70.23 -47.07
C GLU A 13 4.32 71.06 -46.59
N ASN A 14 5.41 70.37 -46.23
CA ASN A 14 6.69 71.01 -45.90
C ASN A 14 7.30 71.70 -47.14
N GLN A 15 7.26 71.07 -48.32
CA GLN A 15 7.68 71.69 -49.58
C GLN A 15 6.84 72.94 -49.93
N GLN A 16 5.52 72.89 -49.78
CA GLN A 16 4.62 74.03 -49.99
C GLN A 16 4.96 75.17 -49.02
N SER A 17 5.13 74.89 -47.72
CA SER A 17 5.53 75.91 -46.73
C SER A 17 6.87 76.57 -47.08
N ARG A 18 7.80 75.80 -47.66
CA ARG A 18 9.11 76.27 -48.11
C ARG A 18 9.02 77.08 -49.41
N ILE A 19 8.10 76.76 -50.32
CA ILE A 19 7.79 77.57 -51.50
C ILE A 19 7.20 78.92 -51.06
N THR A 20 6.17 78.94 -50.22
CA THR A 20 5.55 80.19 -49.74
C THR A 20 6.54 81.10 -49.00
N ARG A 21 7.46 80.53 -48.21
CA ARG A 21 8.57 81.29 -47.59
C ARG A 21 9.55 81.89 -48.61
N LEU A 22 9.78 81.22 -49.74
CA LEU A 22 10.63 81.72 -50.83
C LEU A 22 9.89 82.77 -51.68
N GLU A 23 8.59 82.59 -51.93
CA GLU A 23 7.73 83.57 -52.62
C GLU A 23 7.61 84.86 -51.82
N GLN A 24 7.37 84.79 -50.51
CA GLN A 24 7.35 85.96 -49.62
C GLN A 24 8.71 86.67 -49.63
N ARG A 25 9.80 85.93 -49.43
CA ARG A 25 11.17 86.49 -49.43
C ARG A 25 11.55 87.10 -50.79
N LEU A 26 11.06 86.55 -51.91
CA LEU A 26 11.22 87.14 -53.23
C LEU A 26 10.39 88.42 -53.38
N GLY A 27 9.16 88.44 -52.86
CA GLY A 27 8.33 89.65 -52.78
C GLY A 27 9.01 90.77 -51.98
N ASP A 28 9.58 90.44 -50.83
CA ASP A 28 10.35 91.38 -49.99
C ASP A 28 11.60 91.91 -50.72
N VAL A 29 12.36 91.03 -51.39
CA VAL A 29 13.51 91.42 -52.22
C VAL A 29 13.10 92.30 -53.41
N VAL A 30 11.99 92.02 -54.08
CA VAL A 30 11.45 92.85 -55.16
C VAL A 30 10.94 94.19 -54.64
N SER A 31 10.37 94.24 -53.44
CA SER A 31 9.97 95.48 -52.76
C SER A 31 11.20 96.33 -52.40
N ALA A 32 12.22 95.72 -51.79
CA ALA A 32 13.49 96.37 -51.49
C ALA A 32 14.18 96.89 -52.76
N TYR A 33 14.20 96.10 -53.84
CA TYR A 33 14.76 96.52 -55.13
C TYR A 33 13.98 97.70 -55.75
N LYS A 34 12.64 97.70 -55.69
CA LYS A 34 11.82 98.83 -56.13
C LYS A 34 12.05 100.10 -55.31
N ASN A 35 12.32 99.98 -54.02
CA ASN A 35 12.63 101.13 -53.16
C ASN A 35 14.05 101.65 -53.40
N LEU A 36 15.03 100.75 -53.53
CA LEU A 36 16.41 101.09 -53.91
C LEU A 36 16.51 101.70 -55.30
N GLN A 37 15.67 101.27 -56.25
CA GLN A 37 15.58 101.86 -57.58
C GLN A 37 15.01 103.29 -57.53
N LYS A 38 14.01 103.57 -56.68
CA LYS A 38 13.51 104.94 -56.44
C LYS A 38 14.54 105.82 -55.75
N GLU A 39 15.28 105.28 -54.79
CA GLU A 39 16.41 105.98 -54.13
C GLU A 39 17.50 106.30 -55.15
N LYS A 40 17.86 105.34 -56.02
CA LYS A 40 18.78 105.54 -57.13
C LYS A 40 18.27 106.60 -58.13
N GLU A 41 16.99 106.61 -58.48
CA GLU A 41 16.39 107.63 -59.37
C GLU A 41 16.42 109.03 -58.74
N ALA A 42 16.13 109.14 -57.44
CA ALA A 42 16.27 110.38 -56.67
C ALA A 42 17.74 110.85 -56.63
N LEU A 43 18.68 109.95 -56.37
CA LEU A 43 20.12 110.25 -56.38
C LEU A 43 20.64 110.61 -57.78
N GLU A 44 20.22 109.92 -58.84
CA GLU A 44 20.59 110.25 -60.22
C GLU A 44 20.03 111.61 -60.65
N SER A 45 18.80 111.96 -60.27
CA SER A 45 18.27 113.30 -60.52
C SER A 45 19.07 114.38 -59.78
N THR A 46 19.48 114.10 -58.54
CA THR A 46 20.32 114.99 -57.73
C THR A 46 21.72 115.15 -58.34
N VAL A 47 22.34 114.05 -58.81
CA VAL A 47 23.63 114.08 -59.51
C VAL A 47 23.54 114.85 -60.83
N ARG A 48 22.46 114.68 -61.62
CA ARG A 48 22.27 115.47 -62.86
C ARG A 48 22.14 116.97 -62.57
N VAL A 49 21.45 117.34 -61.50
CA VAL A 49 21.39 118.74 -61.04
C VAL A 49 22.77 119.26 -60.64
N LEU A 50 23.53 118.52 -59.83
CA LEU A 50 24.86 118.94 -59.36
C LEU A 50 25.92 118.96 -60.48
N SER A 51 25.90 118.01 -61.42
CA SER A 51 26.77 118.02 -62.59
C SER A 51 26.46 119.17 -63.56
N SER A 52 25.23 119.71 -63.55
CA SER A 52 24.90 120.92 -64.31
C SER A 52 25.51 122.21 -63.73
N THR A 53 25.96 122.17 -62.47
CA THR A 53 26.65 123.29 -61.82
C THR A 53 28.18 123.20 -61.86
N THR A 54 28.78 122.01 -61.96
CA THR A 54 30.24 121.85 -61.98
C THR A 54 30.92 122.40 -63.24
N SER A 55 30.20 122.48 -64.37
CA SER A 55 30.77 122.93 -65.65
C SER A 55 31.03 124.45 -65.76
N ASN A 56 30.91 125.21 -64.67
CA ASN A 56 30.94 126.69 -64.70
C ASN A 56 31.78 127.36 -63.59
N VAL A 57 32.56 126.59 -62.81
CA VAL A 57 33.22 127.08 -61.57
C VAL A 57 34.76 126.90 -61.56
N GLU A 58 35.36 126.24 -62.55
CA GLU A 58 36.81 126.00 -62.61
C GLU A 58 37.65 127.26 -62.99
N LYS A 59 37.64 128.32 -62.16
CA LYS A 59 38.51 129.49 -62.38
C LYS A 59 38.83 130.40 -61.17
N SER A 60 39.15 129.83 -60.00
CA SER A 60 39.81 130.61 -58.92
C SER A 60 40.74 129.78 -58.01
N ASN A 61 42.04 129.87 -58.30
CA ASN A 61 43.19 129.93 -57.37
C ASN A 61 43.21 129.18 -56.02
N THR A 62 44.07 128.15 -55.96
CA THR A 62 45.23 127.97 -55.04
C THR A 62 45.11 128.06 -53.51
N GLU A 63 45.68 127.00 -52.88
CA GLU A 63 46.58 127.00 -51.70
C GLU A 63 46.06 126.90 -50.25
N THR A 64 46.99 126.42 -49.40
CA THR A 64 47.01 126.32 -47.91
C THR A 64 46.05 125.37 -47.17
N GLU A 65 46.58 124.19 -46.86
CA GLU A 65 46.86 123.69 -45.49
C GLU A 65 45.90 123.97 -44.29
N THR A 66 45.46 122.85 -43.70
CA THR A 66 45.34 122.56 -42.24
C THR A 66 44.21 123.14 -41.37
N ASN A 67 43.63 122.20 -40.60
CA ASN A 67 43.25 122.29 -39.17
C ASN A 67 41.92 122.93 -38.70
N LEU A 68 41.36 122.22 -37.71
CA LEU A 68 40.60 122.69 -36.53
C LEU A 68 39.23 123.42 -36.69
N ASN A 69 38.18 122.61 -36.50
CA ASN A 69 37.33 122.62 -35.30
C ASN A 69 36.35 123.80 -35.00
N THR A 70 35.19 123.39 -34.45
CA THR A 70 34.23 124.15 -33.61
C THR A 70 33.25 125.17 -34.21
N GLN A 71 31.97 124.93 -33.85
CA GLN A 71 30.89 125.89 -33.55
C GLN A 71 30.39 126.86 -34.63
N GLU A 72 29.16 126.59 -35.07
CA GLU A 72 28.23 127.62 -35.59
C GLU A 72 27.83 128.59 -34.47
N ASN A 73 27.62 129.86 -34.83
CA ASN A 73 26.88 130.80 -34.01
C ASN A 73 26.14 131.79 -34.93
N THR A 74 24.81 131.73 -34.92
CA THR A 74 23.87 132.73 -35.46
C THR A 74 24.04 134.07 -34.72
N GLU A 75 23.67 135.25 -35.23
CA GLU A 75 23.01 135.72 -36.47
C GLU A 75 23.17 137.26 -36.52
N SER A 76 23.22 137.90 -37.70
CA SER A 76 22.90 139.34 -37.86
C SER A 76 22.93 139.78 -39.34
N GLY A 77 22.25 140.89 -39.68
CA GLY A 77 22.61 141.71 -40.86
C GLY A 77 21.56 141.88 -41.96
N ASN A 78 20.55 142.72 -41.69
CA ASN A 78 19.48 143.14 -42.59
C ASN A 78 19.87 143.79 -43.94
N GLU A 79 18.88 143.78 -44.85
CA GLU A 79 18.42 144.87 -45.74
C GLU A 79 18.88 145.06 -47.22
N THR A 80 17.83 145.24 -48.08
CA THR A 80 17.75 145.99 -49.36
C THR A 80 18.52 145.48 -50.60
N GLU A 81 17.84 144.93 -51.62
CA GLU A 81 17.16 145.65 -52.73
C GLU A 81 18.14 146.31 -53.73
N THR A 82 18.44 145.77 -54.92
CA THR A 82 17.67 145.86 -56.19
C THR A 82 18.66 145.50 -57.36
N THR A 83 18.35 145.14 -58.62
CA THR A 83 17.09 144.82 -59.35
C THR A 83 17.40 143.95 -60.61
N HIS A 84 16.38 143.27 -61.15
CA HIS A 84 16.18 142.97 -62.59
C HIS A 84 17.22 142.21 -63.43
N ALA A 85 18.10 141.39 -62.84
CA ALA A 85 18.78 140.30 -63.57
C ALA A 85 18.36 138.88 -63.10
N ALA A 86 18.07 138.74 -61.80
CA ALA A 86 18.01 137.43 -61.15
C ALA A 86 16.75 136.57 -61.43
N SER A 87 15.70 137.06 -62.09
CA SER A 87 14.41 136.32 -62.17
C SER A 87 14.51 135.00 -62.93
N SER A 88 15.31 134.92 -64.00
CA SER A 88 15.52 133.69 -64.76
C SER A 88 16.35 132.67 -63.96
N GLU A 89 17.44 133.13 -63.34
CA GLU A 89 18.33 132.28 -62.55
C GLU A 89 17.64 131.80 -61.27
N HIS A 90 16.96 132.69 -60.53
CA HIS A 90 16.20 132.36 -59.33
C HIS A 90 15.09 131.35 -59.61
N SER A 91 14.38 131.43 -60.74
CA SER A 91 13.42 130.38 -61.15
C SER A 91 14.12 129.02 -61.26
N THR A 92 15.21 128.94 -62.03
CA THR A 92 15.92 127.66 -62.21
C THR A 92 16.65 127.16 -60.96
N ILE A 93 17.00 128.04 -60.01
CA ILE A 93 17.54 127.67 -58.70
C ILE A 93 16.42 127.18 -57.78
N GLN A 94 15.24 127.79 -57.83
CA GLN A 94 14.06 127.41 -57.06
C GLN A 94 13.52 126.04 -57.49
N ASP A 95 13.48 125.76 -58.80
CA ASP A 95 13.12 124.43 -59.32
C ASP A 95 14.11 123.33 -58.85
N LYS A 96 15.42 123.66 -58.82
CA LYS A 96 16.48 122.77 -58.31
C LYS A 96 16.36 122.57 -56.80
N LEU A 97 16.08 123.62 -56.03
CA LEU A 97 15.84 123.57 -54.59
C LEU A 97 14.62 122.71 -54.27
N GLN A 98 13.51 122.90 -55.00
CA GLN A 98 12.30 122.11 -54.86
C GLN A 98 12.55 120.63 -55.19
N THR A 99 13.32 120.33 -56.24
CA THR A 99 13.73 118.96 -56.59
C THR A 99 14.57 118.32 -55.47
N LEU A 100 15.56 119.06 -54.94
CA LEU A 100 16.39 118.58 -53.83
C LEU A 100 15.55 118.36 -52.55
N GLN A 101 14.63 119.27 -52.25
CA GLN A 101 13.70 119.17 -51.11
C GLN A 101 12.77 117.96 -51.26
N GLN A 102 12.25 117.69 -52.45
CA GLN A 102 11.47 116.48 -52.76
C GLN A 102 12.30 115.20 -52.60
N ASN A 103 13.56 115.20 -53.05
CA ASN A 103 14.44 114.04 -52.85
C ASN A 103 14.79 113.81 -51.37
N VAL A 104 15.01 114.87 -50.59
CA VAL A 104 15.21 114.78 -49.13
C VAL A 104 13.96 114.29 -48.41
N THR A 105 12.75 114.72 -48.80
CA THR A 105 11.51 114.19 -48.21
C THR A 105 11.26 112.73 -48.60
N ILE A 106 11.58 112.31 -49.83
CA ILE A 106 11.51 110.91 -50.24
C ILE A 106 12.50 110.04 -49.45
N ILE A 107 13.77 110.47 -49.33
CA ILE A 107 14.80 109.71 -48.59
C ILE A 107 14.47 109.63 -47.10
N THR A 108 13.99 110.72 -46.48
CA THR A 108 13.57 110.70 -45.07
C THR A 108 12.30 109.88 -44.84
N GLU A 109 11.34 109.90 -45.78
CA GLU A 109 10.16 109.03 -45.71
C GLU A 109 10.53 107.55 -45.85
N GLN A 110 11.42 107.19 -46.78
CA GLN A 110 11.89 105.80 -46.94
C GLN A 110 12.72 105.33 -45.74
N LYS A 111 13.58 106.20 -45.17
CA LYS A 111 14.29 105.93 -43.92
C LYS A 111 13.33 105.71 -42.75
N ASN A 112 12.27 106.50 -42.65
CA ASN A 112 11.23 106.35 -41.63
C ASN A 112 10.42 105.05 -41.82
N ARG A 113 10.06 104.68 -43.06
CA ARG A 113 9.44 103.37 -43.36
C ARG A 113 10.35 102.20 -42.98
N MET A 114 11.64 102.27 -43.31
CA MET A 114 12.62 101.23 -42.97
C MET A 114 12.78 101.08 -41.45
N GLU A 115 12.90 102.18 -40.72
CA GLU A 115 12.96 102.20 -39.26
C GLU A 115 11.66 101.65 -38.63
N GLN A 116 10.49 102.01 -39.16
CA GLN A 116 9.21 101.46 -38.69
C GLN A 116 9.10 99.95 -38.95
N MET A 117 9.54 99.45 -40.10
CA MET A 117 9.58 98.01 -40.37
C MET A 117 10.53 97.30 -39.40
N PHE A 118 11.76 97.80 -39.24
CA PHE A 118 12.74 97.27 -38.29
C PHE A 118 12.21 97.26 -36.84
N GLN A 119 11.54 98.32 -36.40
CA GLN A 119 10.89 98.36 -35.09
C GLN A 119 9.72 97.37 -34.98
N SER A 120 8.97 97.13 -36.06
CA SER A 120 7.90 96.12 -36.08
C SER A 120 8.47 94.71 -35.98
N ASP A 121 9.54 94.40 -36.71
CA ASP A 121 10.17 93.08 -36.72
C ASP A 121 10.94 92.83 -35.41
N LYS A 122 11.58 93.85 -34.84
CA LYS A 122 12.14 93.80 -33.48
C LYS A 122 11.09 93.57 -32.38
N ARG A 123 9.81 93.89 -32.62
CA ARG A 123 8.71 93.52 -31.73
C ARG A 123 8.26 92.07 -31.99
N LYS A 124 8.04 91.66 -33.25
CA LYS A 124 7.69 90.28 -33.63
C LYS A 124 8.72 89.26 -33.12
N LEU A 125 10.00 89.52 -33.33
CA LEU A 125 11.09 88.66 -32.87
C LEU A 125 11.18 88.59 -31.33
N LYS A 126 10.68 89.60 -30.61
CA LYS A 126 10.56 89.54 -29.14
C LYS A 126 9.39 88.66 -28.71
N THR A 127 8.19 88.87 -29.27
CA THR A 127 7.02 88.05 -28.94
C THR A 127 7.25 86.58 -29.33
N GLU A 128 7.85 86.31 -30.49
CA GLU A 128 8.27 84.97 -30.91
C GLU A 128 9.29 84.36 -29.93
N ASN A 129 10.27 85.13 -29.43
CA ASN A 129 11.21 84.65 -28.41
C ASN A 129 10.54 84.39 -27.04
N GLU A 130 9.50 85.15 -26.69
CA GLU A 130 8.75 84.99 -25.44
C GLU A 130 7.80 83.78 -25.52
N GLU A 131 7.13 83.60 -26.66
CA GLU A 131 6.31 82.42 -27.00
C GLU A 131 7.15 81.14 -27.09
N LEU A 132 8.31 81.16 -27.76
CA LEU A 132 9.22 80.02 -27.82
C LEU A 132 9.79 79.66 -26.44
N LYS A 133 10.08 80.63 -25.58
CA LYS A 133 10.48 80.36 -24.18
C LYS A 133 9.35 79.73 -23.39
N LYS A 134 8.13 80.26 -23.50
CA LYS A 134 6.95 79.71 -22.82
C LYS A 134 6.68 78.26 -23.25
N LEU A 135 6.70 77.98 -24.56
CA LEU A 135 6.55 76.62 -25.09
C LEU A 135 7.70 75.69 -24.64
N LEU A 136 8.92 76.21 -24.50
CA LEU A 136 10.09 75.48 -24.00
C LEU A 136 10.06 75.27 -22.47
N GLU A 137 9.27 76.03 -21.71
CA GLU A 137 8.98 75.76 -20.29
C GLU A 137 7.80 74.80 -20.12
N GLU A 138 6.74 74.95 -20.93
CA GLU A 138 5.59 74.03 -20.97
C GLU A 138 6.03 72.61 -21.33
N THR A 139 6.78 72.44 -22.43
CA THR A 139 7.33 71.13 -22.82
C THR A 139 8.31 70.56 -21.80
N LYS A 140 9.05 71.39 -21.03
CA LYS A 140 9.85 70.90 -19.89
C LYS A 140 8.98 70.38 -18.76
N ALA A 141 7.91 71.08 -18.41
CA ALA A 141 6.97 70.65 -17.37
C ALA A 141 6.27 69.33 -17.77
N GLU A 142 5.85 69.21 -19.03
CA GLU A 142 5.31 67.96 -19.58
C GLU A 142 6.32 66.81 -19.50
N ASN A 143 7.58 67.03 -19.89
CA ASN A 143 8.65 66.03 -19.78
C ASN A 143 8.91 65.61 -18.32
N ILE A 144 8.83 66.52 -17.35
CA ILE A 144 8.92 66.18 -15.92
C ILE A 144 7.75 65.30 -15.49
N ILE A 145 6.51 65.64 -15.86
CA ILE A 145 5.31 64.85 -15.53
C ILE A 145 5.35 63.46 -16.18
N ILE A 146 5.78 63.37 -17.45
CA ILE A 146 5.96 62.08 -18.15
C ILE A 146 7.03 61.24 -17.46
N LYS A 147 8.16 61.86 -17.08
CA LYS A 147 9.21 61.17 -16.33
C LYS A 147 8.69 60.65 -14.99
N GLU A 148 8.01 61.47 -14.20
CA GLU A 148 7.48 61.07 -12.88
C GLU A 148 6.46 59.92 -12.98
N LYS A 149 5.62 59.91 -14.03
CA LYS A 149 4.73 58.79 -14.33
C LYS A 149 5.51 57.51 -14.67
N SER A 150 6.49 57.59 -15.58
CA SER A 150 7.33 56.44 -15.93
C SER A 150 8.14 55.92 -14.72
N ASP A 151 8.64 56.82 -13.86
CA ASP A 151 9.31 56.47 -12.60
C ASP A 151 8.34 55.83 -11.59
N HIS A 152 7.04 56.12 -11.65
CA HIS A 152 6.01 55.46 -10.84
C HIS A 152 5.69 54.06 -11.37
N GLU A 153 5.43 53.93 -12.68
CA GLU A 153 5.18 52.66 -13.37
C GLU A 153 6.37 51.69 -13.18
N ILE A 154 7.61 52.19 -13.32
CA ILE A 154 8.84 51.42 -13.07
C ILE A 154 8.93 50.97 -11.59
N LYS A 155 8.49 51.78 -10.62
CA LYS A 155 8.46 51.39 -9.20
C LYS A 155 7.38 50.34 -8.94
N GLU A 156 6.22 50.45 -9.59
CA GLU A 156 5.15 49.45 -9.45
C GLU A 156 5.53 48.13 -10.08
N LEU A 157 6.03 48.11 -11.32
CA LEU A 157 6.52 46.90 -11.99
C LEU A 157 7.65 46.24 -11.18
N LYS A 158 8.56 47.02 -10.58
CA LYS A 158 9.59 46.49 -9.65
C LYS A 158 8.98 45.92 -8.35
N LYS A 159 7.86 46.45 -7.87
CA LYS A 159 7.13 45.90 -6.71
C LYS A 159 6.41 44.60 -7.07
N GLN A 160 5.74 44.55 -8.23
CA GLN A 160 5.05 43.37 -8.76
C GLN A 160 6.05 42.23 -9.04
N LEU A 161 7.17 42.52 -9.71
CA LEU A 161 8.26 41.55 -9.93
C LEU A 161 8.81 41.00 -8.61
N ARG A 162 9.08 41.86 -7.63
CA ARG A 162 9.49 41.46 -6.27
C ARG A 162 8.40 40.74 -5.48
N GLN A 163 7.15 40.72 -5.93
CA GLN A 163 6.07 39.94 -5.33
C GLN A 163 6.07 38.54 -5.96
N SER A 164 5.99 38.44 -7.29
CA SER A 164 6.14 37.18 -8.04
C SER A 164 7.41 36.41 -7.66
N GLN A 165 8.56 37.09 -7.49
CA GLN A 165 9.79 36.45 -7.02
C GLN A 165 9.63 35.81 -5.63
N ARG A 166 9.03 36.50 -4.65
CA ARG A 166 8.80 35.97 -3.29
C ARG A 166 7.72 34.89 -3.24
N ASP A 167 6.75 34.95 -4.15
CA ASP A 167 5.72 33.92 -4.24
C ASP A 167 6.28 32.66 -4.92
N HIS A 168 7.13 32.77 -5.95
CA HIS A 168 7.90 31.63 -6.48
C HIS A 168 8.95 31.08 -5.48
N GLU A 169 9.59 31.93 -4.67
CA GLU A 169 10.44 31.49 -3.56
C GLU A 169 9.63 30.71 -2.50
N ARG A 170 8.38 31.12 -2.22
CA ARG A 170 7.46 30.36 -1.36
C ARG A 170 7.03 29.05 -2.02
N GLU A 171 6.54 29.08 -3.25
CA GLU A 171 6.12 27.89 -4.00
C GLU A 171 7.25 26.87 -4.09
N THR A 172 8.48 27.29 -4.38
CA THR A 172 9.64 26.38 -4.39
C THR A 172 10.03 25.91 -3.00
N ALA A 173 9.86 26.69 -1.94
CA ALA A 173 10.02 26.21 -0.56
C ALA A 173 8.98 25.15 -0.18
N ASP A 174 7.70 25.38 -0.53
CA ASP A 174 6.58 24.48 -0.26
C ASP A 174 6.71 23.17 -1.06
N HIS A 175 7.08 23.24 -2.35
CA HIS A 175 7.44 22.06 -3.15
C HIS A 175 8.62 21.29 -2.53
N ASN A 176 9.64 21.98 -2.00
CA ASN A 176 10.76 21.34 -1.31
C ASN A 176 10.35 20.69 0.03
N VAL A 177 9.31 21.18 0.72
CA VAL A 177 8.72 20.49 1.88
C VAL A 177 7.95 19.25 1.41
N MET A 178 7.05 19.39 0.43
CA MET A 178 6.27 18.29 -0.13
C MET A 178 7.16 17.15 -0.65
N VAL A 179 8.29 17.46 -1.31
CA VAL A 179 9.26 16.44 -1.77
C VAL A 179 9.91 15.71 -0.60
N ARG A 180 10.25 16.39 0.50
CA ARG A 180 10.80 15.73 1.71
C ARG A 180 9.75 14.88 2.40
N GLU A 181 8.50 15.32 2.45
CA GLU A 181 7.38 14.54 2.98
C GLU A 181 7.14 13.29 2.13
N LEU A 182 7.08 13.41 0.80
CA LEU A 182 6.97 12.28 -0.11
C LEU A 182 8.15 11.31 0.00
N GLN A 183 9.39 11.80 0.12
CA GLN A 183 10.56 10.96 0.38
C GLN A 183 10.47 10.23 1.72
N THR A 184 9.97 10.90 2.76
CA THR A 184 9.77 10.31 4.10
C THR A 184 8.69 9.24 4.05
N ILE A 185 7.53 9.51 3.44
CA ILE A 185 6.44 8.56 3.24
C ILE A 185 6.93 7.34 2.45
N LEU A 186 7.65 7.55 1.34
CA LEU A 186 8.20 6.50 0.50
C LEU A 186 9.25 5.66 1.25
N SER A 187 10.06 6.26 2.13
CA SER A 187 10.92 5.51 3.05
C SER A 187 10.10 4.71 4.06
N THR A 188 9.04 5.27 4.67
CA THR A 188 8.22 4.50 5.63
C THR A 188 7.46 3.36 4.98
N GLU A 189 6.96 3.51 3.76
CA GLU A 189 6.31 2.41 3.02
C GLU A 189 7.32 1.38 2.50
N ARG A 190 8.56 1.74 2.19
CA ARG A 190 9.65 0.76 1.96
C ARG A 190 9.96 -0.04 3.21
N ASN A 191 10.24 0.62 4.33
CA ASN A 191 10.52 -0.05 5.62
C ASN A 191 9.35 -0.96 6.05
N LYS A 192 8.11 -0.54 5.76
CA LYS A 192 6.88 -1.32 5.99
C LYS A 192 6.74 -2.50 5.03
N SER A 193 7.10 -2.35 3.75
CA SER A 193 7.20 -3.46 2.80
C SER A 193 8.23 -4.48 3.25
N GLU A 194 9.45 -4.04 3.59
CA GLU A 194 10.56 -4.89 4.06
C GLU A 194 10.19 -5.63 5.36
N THR A 195 9.55 -4.97 6.32
CA THR A 195 9.10 -5.63 7.57
C THR A 195 7.92 -6.58 7.38
N MET A 196 7.06 -6.36 6.37
CA MET A 196 6.02 -7.32 5.99
C MET A 196 6.58 -8.49 5.18
N GLU A 197 7.59 -8.27 4.34
CA GLU A 197 8.32 -9.30 3.59
C GLU A 197 9.12 -10.20 4.54
N HIS A 198 9.81 -9.63 5.54
CA HIS A 198 10.44 -10.40 6.61
C HIS A 198 9.44 -11.22 7.43
N GLN A 199 8.25 -10.69 7.75
CA GLN A 199 7.18 -11.47 8.40
C GLN A 199 6.66 -12.60 7.49
N TYR A 200 6.51 -12.34 6.19
CA TYR A 200 6.09 -13.35 5.23
C TYR A 200 7.12 -14.49 5.12
N ASP A 201 8.42 -14.17 4.99
CA ASP A 201 9.47 -15.19 4.94
C ASP A 201 9.65 -15.93 6.28
N GLU A 202 9.45 -15.27 7.43
CA GLU A 202 9.43 -15.95 8.73
C GLU A 202 8.24 -16.93 8.83
N CYS A 203 7.05 -16.53 8.38
CA CYS A 203 5.88 -17.40 8.28
C CYS A 203 6.11 -18.55 7.29
N ARG A 204 6.76 -18.28 6.15
CA ARG A 204 7.11 -19.29 5.13
C ARG A 204 8.15 -20.28 5.65
N ALA A 205 9.14 -19.84 6.42
CA ALA A 205 10.09 -20.71 7.11
C ALA A 205 9.40 -21.58 8.19
N LYS A 206 8.41 -21.02 8.91
CA LYS A 206 7.54 -21.79 9.83
C LYS A 206 6.71 -22.85 9.09
N VAL A 207 6.19 -22.54 7.89
CA VAL A 207 5.51 -23.54 7.04
C VAL A 207 6.47 -24.63 6.58
N VAL A 208 7.62 -24.30 5.99
CA VAL A 208 8.61 -25.30 5.51
C VAL A 208 9.13 -26.19 6.64
N THR A 209 9.33 -25.64 7.84
CA THR A 209 9.72 -26.46 9.01
C THR A 209 8.60 -27.38 9.46
N LEU A 210 7.34 -26.91 9.51
CA LEU A 210 6.17 -27.76 9.78
C LEU A 210 5.95 -28.84 8.71
N GLU A 211 6.16 -28.53 7.43
CA GLU A 211 6.13 -29.51 6.34
C GLU A 211 7.20 -30.59 6.54
N SER A 212 8.43 -30.21 6.89
CA SER A 212 9.51 -31.16 7.17
C SER A 212 9.23 -32.05 8.40
N GLN A 213 8.55 -31.51 9.43
CA GLN A 213 8.10 -32.27 10.59
C GLN A 213 6.97 -33.23 10.22
N TYR A 214 5.98 -32.78 9.44
CA TYR A 214 4.89 -33.61 8.93
C TYR A 214 5.43 -34.76 8.06
N ASP A 215 6.36 -34.49 7.14
CA ASP A 215 6.96 -35.51 6.29
C ASP A 215 7.83 -36.50 7.09
N THR A 216 8.46 -36.05 8.19
CA THR A 216 9.17 -36.92 9.13
C THR A 216 8.21 -37.81 9.92
N LEU A 217 7.09 -37.26 10.42
CA LEU A 217 6.04 -38.02 11.11
C LEU A 217 5.34 -39.01 10.16
N LYS A 218 5.12 -38.62 8.92
CA LYS A 218 4.58 -39.46 7.84
C LYS A 218 5.52 -40.61 7.47
N LYS A 219 6.84 -40.37 7.44
CA LYS A 219 7.86 -41.43 7.32
C LYS A 219 7.84 -42.38 8.53
N GLN A 220 7.72 -41.86 9.75
CA GLN A 220 7.57 -42.69 10.96
C GLN A 220 6.29 -43.54 10.93
N TYR A 221 5.15 -42.95 10.57
CA TYR A 221 3.87 -43.67 10.42
C TYR A 221 3.94 -44.75 9.34
N ASN A 222 4.52 -44.43 8.18
CA ASN A 222 4.71 -45.40 7.10
C ASN A 222 5.64 -46.55 7.53
N ASN A 223 6.74 -46.25 8.24
CA ASN A 223 7.65 -47.27 8.78
C ASN A 223 6.99 -48.16 9.85
N LEU A 224 6.08 -47.60 10.65
CA LEU A 224 5.30 -48.38 11.62
C LEU A 224 4.24 -49.23 10.92
N ASN A 225 3.58 -48.69 9.88
CA ASN A 225 2.63 -49.43 9.05
C ASN A 225 3.30 -50.57 8.28
N THR A 226 4.50 -50.38 7.73
CA THR A 226 5.26 -51.47 7.10
C THR A 226 5.71 -52.51 8.13
N GLN A 227 6.11 -52.12 9.36
CA GLN A 227 6.37 -53.09 10.44
C GLN A 227 5.12 -53.88 10.86
N TYR A 228 3.93 -53.28 10.84
CA TYR A 228 2.68 -54.02 11.05
C TYR A 228 2.38 -54.95 9.86
N GLN A 229 2.65 -54.52 8.62
CA GLN A 229 2.49 -55.35 7.42
C GLN A 229 3.48 -56.53 7.38
N THR A 230 4.75 -56.34 7.76
CA THR A 230 5.68 -57.48 7.89
C THR A 230 5.21 -58.42 8.98
N LYS A 231 4.86 -57.94 10.18
CA LYS A 231 4.32 -58.80 11.26
C LYS A 231 3.05 -59.55 10.85
N VAL A 232 2.14 -58.92 10.10
CA VAL A 232 0.94 -59.58 9.56
C VAL A 232 1.30 -60.61 8.49
N ASN A 233 2.34 -60.38 7.69
CA ASN A 233 2.79 -61.35 6.69
C ASN A 233 3.60 -62.49 7.34
N GLU A 234 4.45 -62.23 8.33
CA GLU A 234 5.13 -63.22 9.17
C GLU A 234 4.13 -64.09 9.94
N LEU A 235 3.03 -63.50 10.42
CA LEU A 235 1.93 -64.24 11.06
C LEU A 235 1.18 -65.09 10.03
N LYS A 236 0.85 -64.57 8.84
CA LYS A 236 0.25 -65.38 7.75
C LYS A 236 1.19 -66.49 7.26
N GLU A 237 2.49 -66.25 7.25
CA GLU A 237 3.50 -67.24 6.86
C GLU A 237 3.58 -68.34 7.92
N LYS A 238 3.60 -67.98 9.22
CA LYS A 238 3.46 -68.93 10.33
C LYS A 238 2.13 -69.68 10.27
N ASP A 239 0.99 -69.00 10.13
CA ASP A 239 -0.32 -69.63 9.92
C ASP A 239 -0.30 -70.57 8.70
N SER A 240 0.47 -70.26 7.64
CA SER A 240 0.60 -71.13 6.46
C SER A 240 1.49 -72.35 6.71
N VAL A 241 2.58 -72.20 7.47
CA VAL A 241 3.47 -73.29 7.90
C VAL A 241 2.75 -74.17 8.91
N ASP A 242 2.08 -73.58 9.89
CA ASP A 242 1.20 -74.27 10.83
C ASP A 242 0.02 -74.93 10.10
N VAL A 243 -0.47 -74.39 8.98
CA VAL A 243 -1.45 -75.06 8.11
C VAL A 243 -0.80 -76.17 7.27
N GLU A 244 0.48 -76.12 6.90
CA GLU A 244 1.18 -77.24 6.26
C GLU A 244 1.54 -78.35 7.24
N GLU A 245 1.99 -78.02 8.46
CA GLU A 245 2.17 -78.98 9.54
C GLU A 245 0.83 -79.53 10.02
N LEU A 246 -0.22 -78.72 10.08
CA LEU A 246 -1.59 -79.19 10.31
C LEU A 246 -2.15 -79.97 9.12
N LYS A 247 -1.68 -79.77 7.87
CA LYS A 247 -2.02 -80.64 6.72
C LYS A 247 -1.30 -81.99 6.85
N ARG A 248 0.01 -82.03 7.09
CA ARG A 248 0.76 -83.28 7.32
C ARG A 248 0.26 -84.02 8.57
N SER A 249 -0.12 -83.28 9.60
CA SER A 249 -0.78 -83.80 10.79
C SER A 249 -2.20 -84.27 10.46
N LYS A 250 -2.98 -83.56 9.63
CA LYS A 250 -4.29 -84.03 9.14
C LYS A 250 -4.20 -85.22 8.20
N GLU A 251 -3.15 -85.38 7.41
CA GLU A 251 -2.90 -86.56 6.58
C GLU A 251 -2.59 -87.77 7.48
N LYS A 252 -1.73 -87.59 8.48
CA LYS A 252 -1.40 -88.61 9.48
C LYS A 252 -2.57 -88.91 10.42
N VAL A 253 -3.39 -87.91 10.73
CA VAL A 253 -4.67 -88.06 11.46
C VAL A 253 -5.71 -88.71 10.56
N VAL A 254 -5.77 -88.48 9.25
CA VAL A 254 -6.65 -89.23 8.32
C VAL A 254 -6.19 -90.69 8.19
N GLU A 255 -4.88 -90.96 8.19
CA GLU A 255 -4.33 -92.32 8.26
C GLU A 255 -4.65 -93.00 9.59
N LEU A 256 -4.69 -92.24 10.70
CA LEU A 256 -5.12 -92.74 12.01
C LEU A 256 -6.65 -92.82 12.14
N THR A 257 -7.41 -91.93 11.50
CA THR A 257 -8.88 -91.89 11.51
C THR A 257 -9.45 -92.98 10.62
N THR A 258 -8.82 -93.33 9.50
CA THR A 258 -9.20 -94.53 8.74
C THR A 258 -8.89 -95.80 9.53
N LYS A 259 -7.74 -95.89 10.21
CA LYS A 259 -7.43 -97.01 11.13
C LYS A 259 -8.35 -97.06 12.35
N ILE A 260 -8.77 -95.92 12.89
CA ILE A 260 -9.76 -95.81 13.96
C ILE A 260 -11.14 -96.23 13.44
N GLN A 261 -11.58 -95.76 12.27
CA GLN A 261 -12.84 -96.19 11.64
C GLN A 261 -12.84 -97.69 11.32
N ASP A 262 -11.72 -98.26 10.88
CA ASP A 262 -11.52 -99.69 10.70
C ASP A 262 -11.57 -100.49 12.00
N LEU A 263 -11.18 -99.88 13.13
CA LEU A 263 -11.28 -100.47 14.46
C LEU A 263 -12.68 -100.28 15.04
N GLU A 264 -13.30 -99.11 14.88
CA GLU A 264 -14.68 -98.80 15.24
C GLU A 264 -15.67 -99.67 14.46
N ALA A 265 -15.42 -99.97 13.18
CA ALA A 265 -16.21 -100.94 12.42
C ALA A 265 -16.10 -102.36 13.01
N LYS A 266 -14.90 -102.77 13.44
CA LYS A 266 -14.68 -104.07 14.10
C LYS A 266 -15.30 -104.12 15.50
N TYR A 267 -15.18 -103.04 16.28
CA TYR A 267 -15.76 -102.92 17.62
C TYR A 267 -17.28 -102.77 17.59
N THR A 268 -17.86 -102.03 16.63
CA THR A 268 -19.32 -101.94 16.47
C THR A 268 -19.90 -103.26 15.96
N GLU A 269 -19.22 -104.00 15.08
CA GLU A 269 -19.65 -105.35 14.69
C GLU A 269 -19.56 -106.34 15.87
N GLN A 270 -18.50 -106.29 16.67
CA GLN A 270 -18.40 -107.06 17.93
C GLN A 270 -19.52 -106.65 18.92
N LEU A 271 -19.76 -105.35 19.11
CA LEU A 271 -20.83 -104.83 19.96
C LEU A 271 -22.22 -105.20 19.41
N ARG A 272 -22.38 -105.36 18.09
CA ARG A 272 -23.61 -105.84 17.45
C ARG A 272 -23.80 -107.35 17.60
N VAL A 273 -22.74 -108.12 17.80
CA VAL A 273 -22.81 -109.54 18.16
C VAL A 273 -23.15 -109.68 19.65
N GLU A 274 -22.43 -108.98 20.53
CA GLU A 274 -22.70 -109.01 21.97
C GLU A 274 -24.03 -108.35 22.34
N SER A 275 -24.50 -107.31 21.63
CA SER A 275 -25.85 -106.77 21.81
C SER A 275 -26.92 -107.78 21.43
N LYS A 276 -26.76 -108.58 20.36
CA LYS A 276 -27.67 -109.68 20.03
C LYS A 276 -27.62 -110.80 21.08
N ARG A 277 -26.45 -111.08 21.66
CA ARG A 277 -26.29 -112.01 22.79
C ARG A 277 -27.01 -111.47 24.03
N ASN A 278 -26.85 -110.18 24.35
CA ASN A 278 -27.48 -109.55 25.50
C ASN A 278 -29.00 -109.49 25.34
N GLN A 279 -29.53 -109.16 24.16
CA GLN A 279 -30.97 -109.24 23.86
C GLN A 279 -31.54 -110.66 24.01
N GLN A 280 -30.75 -111.71 23.76
CA GLN A 280 -31.15 -113.09 24.04
C GLN A 280 -31.14 -113.44 25.53
N LEU A 281 -30.25 -112.81 26.32
CA LEU A 281 -30.21 -112.96 27.77
C LEU A 281 -31.30 -112.12 28.46
N GLU A 282 -31.52 -110.89 28.00
CA GLU A 282 -32.62 -110.01 28.40
C GLU A 282 -33.97 -110.68 28.15
N LYS A 283 -34.18 -111.29 26.98
CA LYS A 283 -35.41 -112.07 26.72
C LYS A 283 -35.59 -113.23 27.71
N LYS A 284 -34.57 -114.05 27.93
CA LYS A 284 -34.63 -115.11 28.96
C LYS A 284 -34.87 -114.56 30.37
N LEU A 285 -34.38 -113.37 30.67
CA LEU A 285 -34.60 -112.69 31.94
C LEU A 285 -36.04 -112.14 32.03
N THR A 286 -36.59 -111.55 30.96
CA THR A 286 -38.00 -111.13 30.91
C THR A 286 -38.93 -112.33 31.01
N ASP A 287 -38.66 -113.40 30.27
CA ASP A 287 -39.43 -114.65 30.31
C ASP A 287 -39.45 -115.19 31.74
N ASN A 288 -38.27 -115.34 32.38
CA ASN A 288 -38.17 -115.72 33.79
C ASN A 288 -38.91 -114.75 34.73
N THR A 289 -38.80 -113.43 34.55
CA THR A 289 -39.54 -112.48 35.41
C THR A 289 -41.05 -112.52 35.18
N THR A 290 -41.53 -112.86 33.99
CA THR A 290 -42.96 -113.11 33.76
C THR A 290 -43.41 -114.43 34.37
N GLU A 291 -42.58 -115.48 34.36
CA GLU A 291 -42.84 -116.74 35.06
C GLU A 291 -42.88 -116.52 36.60
N TYR A 292 -41.95 -115.73 37.14
CA TYR A 292 -41.98 -115.35 38.56
C TYR A 292 -43.16 -114.43 38.89
N ALA A 293 -43.51 -113.47 38.03
CA ALA A 293 -44.69 -112.61 38.23
C ALA A 293 -46.00 -113.40 38.14
N GLN A 294 -46.09 -114.40 37.25
CA GLN A 294 -47.23 -115.33 37.21
C GLN A 294 -47.29 -116.20 38.47
N ARG A 295 -46.15 -116.74 38.95
CA ARG A 295 -46.11 -117.46 40.24
C ARG A 295 -46.53 -116.57 41.41
N THR A 296 -46.03 -115.34 41.47
CA THR A 296 -46.43 -114.36 42.49
C THR A 296 -47.92 -114.05 42.37
N SER A 297 -48.45 -113.81 41.18
CA SER A 297 -49.88 -113.56 40.98
C SER A 297 -50.75 -114.76 41.37
N THR A 298 -50.35 -116.00 41.07
CA THR A 298 -51.07 -117.21 41.54
C THR A 298 -50.97 -117.41 43.05
N ASN A 299 -49.85 -117.01 43.66
CA ASN A 299 -49.71 -117.01 45.12
C ASN A 299 -50.55 -115.89 45.75
N GLU A 300 -50.64 -114.72 45.12
CA GLU A 300 -51.48 -113.59 45.56
C GLU A 300 -52.97 -113.94 45.45
N THR A 301 -53.42 -114.60 44.38
CA THR A 301 -54.79 -115.11 44.30
C THR A 301 -55.05 -116.17 45.36
N HIS A 302 -54.10 -117.08 45.61
CA HIS A 302 -54.29 -118.09 46.66
C HIS A 302 -54.25 -117.51 48.08
N ILE A 303 -53.43 -116.47 48.32
CA ILE A 303 -53.45 -115.68 49.56
C ILE A 303 -54.77 -114.91 49.69
N ALA A 304 -55.35 -114.40 48.59
CA ALA A 304 -56.66 -113.76 48.60
C ALA A 304 -57.78 -114.77 48.89
N GLU A 305 -57.78 -115.95 48.27
CA GLU A 305 -58.69 -117.07 48.56
C GLU A 305 -58.62 -117.49 50.05
N LEU A 306 -57.40 -117.66 50.58
CA LEU A 306 -57.17 -117.98 51.99
C LEU A 306 -57.61 -116.83 52.91
N SER A 307 -57.43 -115.57 52.49
CA SER A 307 -57.88 -114.40 53.25
C SER A 307 -59.39 -114.25 53.25
N GLU A 308 -60.07 -114.58 52.15
CA GLU A 308 -61.54 -114.64 52.09
C GLU A 308 -62.06 -115.78 52.96
N GLN A 309 -61.44 -116.97 52.90
CA GLN A 309 -61.80 -118.09 53.77
C GLN A 309 -61.58 -117.75 55.25
N ILE A 310 -60.46 -117.09 55.61
CA ILE A 310 -60.21 -116.58 56.96
C ILE A 310 -61.26 -115.52 57.35
N GLY A 311 -61.63 -114.62 56.44
CA GLY A 311 -62.70 -113.63 56.67
C GLY A 311 -64.08 -114.26 56.88
N VAL A 312 -64.39 -115.34 56.17
CA VAL A 312 -65.61 -116.15 56.39
C VAL A 312 -65.55 -116.87 57.73
N ILE A 313 -64.41 -117.47 58.09
CA ILE A 313 -64.20 -118.13 59.40
C ILE A 313 -64.28 -117.11 60.53
N GLU A 314 -63.73 -115.91 60.38
CA GLU A 314 -63.77 -114.85 61.40
C GLU A 314 -65.17 -114.24 61.52
N LYS A 315 -65.90 -114.08 60.40
CA LYS A 315 -67.31 -113.70 60.40
C LYS A 315 -68.19 -114.76 61.08
N GLN A 316 -67.94 -116.05 60.84
CA GLN A 316 -68.61 -117.14 61.54
C GLN A 316 -68.26 -117.11 63.03
N ARG A 317 -66.98 -117.00 63.38
CA ARG A 317 -66.50 -116.87 64.76
C ARG A 317 -67.13 -115.66 65.47
N ALA A 318 -67.35 -114.54 64.78
CA ALA A 318 -68.04 -113.38 65.33
C ALA A 318 -69.55 -113.64 65.54
N GLN A 319 -70.21 -114.36 64.64
CA GLN A 319 -71.60 -114.81 64.84
C GLN A 319 -71.72 -115.80 66.00
N ASP A 320 -70.80 -116.77 66.08
CA ASP A 320 -70.70 -117.73 67.18
C ASP A 320 -70.39 -117.02 68.50
N GLN A 321 -69.50 -116.02 68.50
CA GLN A 321 -69.21 -115.21 69.67
C GLN A 321 -70.40 -114.35 70.09
N MET A 322 -71.21 -113.82 69.16
CA MET A 322 -72.50 -113.18 69.48
C MET A 322 -73.54 -114.18 70.00
N ALA A 323 -73.56 -115.41 69.50
CA ALA A 323 -74.42 -116.47 70.03
C ALA A 323 -73.98 -116.87 71.45
N ILE A 324 -72.69 -117.04 71.69
CA ILE A 324 -72.08 -117.26 73.02
C ILE A 324 -72.37 -116.07 73.95
N GLN A 325 -72.32 -114.83 73.45
CA GLN A 325 -72.66 -113.64 74.23
C GLN A 325 -74.14 -113.68 74.68
N ARG A 326 -75.07 -113.94 73.76
CA ARG A 326 -76.51 -114.10 74.08
C ARG A 326 -76.78 -115.28 75.00
N LEU A 327 -76.06 -116.40 74.83
CA LEU A 327 -76.16 -117.56 75.72
C LEU A 327 -75.59 -117.24 77.10
N LYS A 328 -74.49 -116.49 77.21
CA LYS A 328 -73.94 -115.99 78.48
C LYS A 328 -74.86 -114.98 79.16
N GLU A 329 -75.50 -114.10 78.40
CA GLU A 329 -76.52 -113.17 78.92
C GLU A 329 -77.76 -113.94 79.38
N ARG A 330 -78.17 -115.01 78.67
CA ARG A 330 -79.27 -115.88 79.10
C ARG A 330 -78.90 -116.72 80.33
N ILE A 331 -77.66 -117.20 80.42
CA ILE A 331 -77.12 -117.86 81.61
C ILE A 331 -77.09 -116.87 82.77
N ALA A 332 -76.56 -115.65 82.60
CA ALA A 332 -76.55 -114.62 83.65
C ALA A 332 -77.96 -114.20 84.10
N GLN A 333 -78.95 -114.16 83.20
CA GLN A 333 -80.37 -113.99 83.57
C GLN A 333 -80.87 -115.17 84.42
N LEU A 334 -80.60 -116.40 83.99
CA LEU A 334 -80.95 -117.62 84.73
C LEU A 334 -80.17 -117.74 86.06
N ASP A 335 -78.96 -117.21 86.17
CA ASP A 335 -78.15 -117.19 87.38
C ASP A 335 -78.63 -116.11 88.36
N VAL A 336 -79.16 -114.97 87.87
CA VAL A 336 -79.86 -114.00 88.72
C VAL A 336 -81.21 -114.56 89.17
N GLU A 337 -81.95 -115.25 88.30
CA GLU A 337 -83.19 -115.96 88.63
C GLU A 337 -82.91 -117.06 89.69
N ASN A 338 -81.88 -117.88 89.48
CA ASN A 338 -81.40 -118.88 90.43
C ASN A 338 -80.84 -118.26 91.72
N SER A 339 -80.16 -117.10 91.67
CA SER A 339 -79.66 -116.41 92.87
C SER A 339 -80.79 -115.84 93.72
N LEU A 340 -81.87 -115.35 93.08
CA LEU A 340 -83.09 -114.92 93.77
C LEU A 340 -83.83 -116.14 94.36
N LEU A 341 -83.90 -117.26 93.65
CA LEU A 341 -84.42 -118.53 94.19
C LEU A 341 -83.55 -119.05 95.36
N THR A 342 -82.22 -118.94 95.26
CA THR A 342 -81.26 -119.36 96.29
C THR A 342 -81.39 -118.51 97.56
N LYS A 343 -81.63 -117.20 97.40
CA LYS A 343 -81.94 -116.26 98.49
C LYS A 343 -83.38 -116.37 99.00
N ALA A 344 -84.27 -117.04 98.27
CA ALA A 344 -85.56 -117.48 98.81
C ALA A 344 -85.40 -118.78 99.63
N SER A 345 -84.45 -119.65 99.28
CA SER A 345 -84.11 -120.85 100.07
C SER A 345 -83.16 -120.62 101.25
N SER A 346 -82.59 -119.42 101.43
CA SER A 346 -81.73 -119.08 102.57
C SER A 346 -82.52 -118.84 103.87
N ALA A 347 -83.36 -119.82 104.23
CA ALA A 347 -84.29 -119.78 105.35
C ALA A 347 -84.43 -121.14 106.09
N SER A 348 -83.67 -122.19 105.72
CA SER A 348 -83.75 -123.49 106.40
C SER A 348 -82.45 -124.33 106.32
N ILE A 349 -81.83 -124.50 107.49
CA ILE A 349 -81.07 -125.70 107.94
C ILE A 349 -79.61 -125.88 107.42
N GLU A 350 -78.67 -125.32 108.22
CA GLU A 350 -77.50 -125.96 108.88
C GLU A 350 -76.29 -126.62 108.15
N GLN A 351 -75.10 -126.13 108.56
CA GLN A 351 -73.79 -126.79 108.83
C GLN A 351 -72.72 -127.15 107.75
N ASP A 352 -71.52 -126.59 108.02
CA ASP A 352 -70.15 -127.16 108.08
C ASP A 352 -69.23 -127.44 106.84
N ASP A 353 -68.37 -126.44 106.57
CA ASP A 353 -66.89 -126.44 106.79
C ASP A 353 -65.84 -126.81 105.68
N ILE A 354 -64.65 -126.19 105.80
CA ILE A 354 -63.32 -126.39 105.14
C ILE A 354 -63.18 -126.02 103.63
N GLY A 355 -62.16 -125.31 103.13
CA GLY A 355 -61.09 -124.50 103.79
C GLY A 355 -59.77 -124.33 102.99
N GLY A 356 -59.30 -123.08 102.80
CA GLY A 356 -57.89 -122.69 102.51
C GLY A 356 -57.39 -122.64 101.04
N THR A 357 -56.25 -122.00 100.68
CA THR A 357 -55.38 -120.99 101.38
C THR A 357 -54.22 -120.49 100.48
N ASN A 358 -53.84 -119.20 100.61
CA ASN A 358 -52.45 -118.63 100.55
C ASN A 358 -51.65 -118.64 99.21
N ASP A 359 -50.65 -117.79 98.89
CA ASP A 359 -50.09 -116.46 99.34
C ASP A 359 -49.38 -115.84 98.07
N ASP A 360 -48.54 -114.79 98.00
CA ASP A 360 -47.81 -113.91 98.94
C ASP A 360 -47.53 -112.51 98.27
N SER A 361 -46.40 -111.85 98.60
CA SER A 361 -46.10 -110.41 98.46
C SER A 361 -44.56 -110.16 98.39
N ASP A 362 -43.95 -108.96 98.28
CA ASP A 362 -44.42 -107.57 98.15
C ASP A 362 -43.37 -106.65 97.43
N ASN A 363 -43.68 -105.35 97.38
CA ASN A 363 -42.89 -104.09 97.38
C ASN A 363 -41.45 -104.08 98.03
N HIS A 364 -40.63 -102.99 98.07
CA HIS A 364 -40.93 -101.54 98.12
C HIS A 364 -39.72 -100.59 97.85
N HIS A 365 -39.98 -99.26 97.92
CA HIS A 365 -39.07 -98.09 97.98
C HIS A 365 -38.47 -97.58 96.64
N ASP A 366 -38.38 -96.26 96.36
CA ASP A 366 -38.73 -95.09 97.19
C ASP A 366 -39.20 -93.88 96.34
N LEU A 367 -40.17 -93.10 96.84
CA LEU A 367 -40.66 -91.88 96.15
C LEU A 367 -39.74 -90.67 96.40
N ASP A 368 -39.10 -90.63 97.57
CA ASP A 368 -38.26 -89.50 98.02
C ASP A 368 -36.92 -89.44 97.27
N THR A 369 -36.37 -90.58 96.82
CA THR A 369 -35.18 -90.59 95.94
C THR A 369 -35.47 -89.99 94.57
N LEU A 370 -36.70 -90.15 94.06
CA LEU A 370 -37.18 -89.50 92.84
C LEU A 370 -37.34 -87.98 93.04
N LEU A 371 -37.96 -87.57 94.16
CA LEU A 371 -38.16 -86.16 94.53
C LEU A 371 -36.82 -85.43 94.70
N LYS A 372 -35.81 -86.09 95.28
CA LYS A 372 -34.43 -85.59 95.40
C LYS A 372 -33.72 -85.47 94.04
N HIS A 373 -34.01 -86.33 93.07
CA HIS A 373 -33.50 -86.18 91.69
C HIS A 373 -34.13 -84.98 90.97
N ILE A 374 -35.46 -84.84 91.02
CA ILE A 374 -36.19 -83.70 90.45
C ILE A 374 -35.66 -82.38 91.06
N SER A 375 -35.41 -82.36 92.37
CA SER A 375 -34.85 -81.21 93.07
C SER A 375 -33.43 -80.84 92.59
N LYS A 376 -32.55 -81.83 92.36
CA LYS A 376 -31.20 -81.59 91.80
C LYS A 376 -31.26 -81.04 90.37
N LEU A 377 -32.12 -81.60 89.52
CA LEU A 377 -32.34 -81.12 88.15
C LEU A 377 -32.84 -79.66 88.12
N LYS A 378 -33.77 -79.31 89.02
CA LYS A 378 -34.29 -77.94 89.16
C LYS A 378 -33.23 -76.91 89.56
N VAL A 379 -32.23 -77.32 90.37
CA VAL A 379 -31.06 -76.48 90.70
C VAL A 379 -30.10 -76.36 89.52
N LEU A 380 -29.82 -77.45 88.79
CA LEU A 380 -28.97 -77.44 87.59
C LEU A 380 -29.53 -76.52 86.49
N ILE A 381 -30.84 -76.55 86.25
CA ILE A 381 -31.52 -75.67 85.27
C ILE A 381 -31.40 -74.20 85.70
N ARG A 382 -31.54 -73.87 86.99
CA ARG A 382 -31.33 -72.51 87.49
C ARG A 382 -29.90 -72.03 87.24
N VAL A 383 -28.89 -72.83 87.60
CA VAL A 383 -27.47 -72.50 87.37
C VAL A 383 -27.12 -72.38 85.88
N ALA A 384 -27.84 -73.09 85.00
CA ALA A 384 -27.71 -72.92 83.55
C ALA A 384 -28.31 -71.58 83.07
N ASN A 385 -29.54 -71.25 83.50
CA ASN A 385 -30.18 -69.98 83.16
C ASN A 385 -29.34 -68.77 83.63
N ASP A 386 -28.83 -68.82 84.86
CA ASP A 386 -27.97 -67.78 85.45
C ASP A 386 -26.64 -67.59 84.68
N ARG A 387 -26.15 -68.65 83.98
CA ARG A 387 -24.94 -68.59 83.15
C ARG A 387 -25.17 -68.09 81.72
N PHE A 388 -26.39 -68.22 81.18
CA PHE A 388 -26.68 -67.94 79.77
C PHE A 388 -27.67 -66.78 79.55
N GLY A 389 -28.16 -66.13 80.61
CA GLY A 389 -29.00 -64.92 80.50
C GLY A 389 -30.36 -65.16 79.86
N LYS A 390 -30.80 -66.42 79.75
CA LYS A 390 -32.11 -66.83 79.25
C LYS A 390 -32.82 -67.66 80.30
N SER A 391 -34.05 -67.28 80.62
CA SER A 391 -34.90 -68.02 81.55
C SER A 391 -35.71 -69.07 80.79
N LEU A 392 -35.20 -70.30 80.67
CA LEU A 392 -36.06 -71.44 80.37
C LEU A 392 -36.72 -71.92 81.66
N THR A 393 -38.04 -72.01 81.63
CA THR A 393 -38.86 -72.60 82.70
C THR A 393 -39.28 -74.03 82.32
N ILE A 394 -39.83 -74.77 83.28
CA ILE A 394 -40.24 -76.17 83.05
C ILE A 394 -41.46 -76.24 82.12
N GLU A 395 -42.32 -75.21 82.13
CA GLU A 395 -43.42 -74.99 81.18
C GLU A 395 -42.95 -74.95 79.71
N ASP A 396 -41.78 -74.37 79.42
CA ASP A 396 -41.29 -74.21 78.05
C ASP A 396 -40.94 -75.55 77.39
N VAL A 397 -40.57 -76.56 78.20
CA VAL A 397 -40.31 -77.93 77.73
C VAL A 397 -41.63 -78.67 77.48
N LEU A 398 -42.64 -78.46 78.34
CA LEU A 398 -43.96 -79.08 78.22
C LEU A 398 -44.80 -78.55 77.04
N ASN A 399 -44.44 -77.40 76.47
CA ASN A 399 -45.06 -76.90 75.24
C ASN A 399 -44.63 -77.65 73.97
N ILE A 400 -43.49 -78.37 73.98
CA ILE A 400 -43.00 -79.09 72.79
C ILE A 400 -43.91 -80.29 72.45
N ASP A 401 -44.38 -81.02 73.46
CA ASP A 401 -45.32 -82.14 73.27
C ASP A 401 -46.71 -81.68 72.76
N ARG A 402 -47.02 -80.38 72.83
CA ARG A 402 -48.35 -79.84 72.50
C ARG A 402 -48.55 -79.58 71.00
N GLU A 403 -47.49 -79.47 70.20
CA GLU A 403 -47.59 -79.26 68.75
C GLU A 403 -47.86 -80.56 67.96
N ILE A 404 -47.67 -81.74 68.56
CA ILE A 404 -47.81 -83.05 67.89
C ILE A 404 -49.23 -83.64 67.99
N SER A 405 -50.14 -83.07 68.80
CA SER A 405 -51.49 -83.63 69.00
C SER A 405 -52.60 -82.62 69.30
N SER A 406 -53.07 -81.92 68.26
CA SER A 406 -54.51 -81.79 68.00
C SER A 406 -54.81 -81.24 66.61
N GLY A 407 -55.19 -82.12 65.69
CA GLY A 407 -56.12 -81.72 64.63
C GLY A 407 -57.53 -81.56 65.23
N ALA A 408 -58.32 -80.66 64.64
CA ALA A 408 -59.74 -80.41 64.91
C ALA A 408 -60.15 -79.60 66.18
N ILE A 409 -60.58 -78.36 65.90
CA ILE A 409 -61.80 -77.70 66.42
C ILE A 409 -61.73 -76.98 67.80
N ASN A 410 -62.11 -75.69 67.76
CA ASN A 410 -62.38 -74.74 68.86
C ASN A 410 -61.17 -74.32 69.75
N GLY A 411 -60.98 -73.04 70.07
CA GLY A 411 -61.67 -71.83 69.59
C GLY A 411 -61.32 -70.57 70.40
N SER A 412 -61.04 -69.46 69.69
CA SER A 412 -60.79 -68.09 70.20
C SER A 412 -59.51 -67.83 71.03
N ASN A 413 -59.03 -66.57 70.95
CA ASN A 413 -58.12 -65.88 71.89
C ASN A 413 -56.60 -66.17 71.94
N LEU A 414 -55.97 -66.86 70.97
CA LEU A 414 -54.49 -66.91 70.89
C LEU A 414 -53.85 -66.38 69.57
N SER A 415 -54.64 -65.88 68.62
CA SER A 415 -54.08 -65.29 67.39
C SER A 415 -53.57 -63.84 67.57
N SER A 416 -53.94 -63.14 68.65
CA SER A 416 -53.68 -61.70 68.78
C SER A 416 -52.20 -61.36 68.91
N GLU A 417 -51.45 -62.06 69.76
CA GLU A 417 -50.06 -61.70 70.06
C GLU A 417 -49.07 -62.15 68.98
N ASN A 418 -49.23 -63.36 68.42
CA ASN A 418 -48.42 -63.75 67.26
C ASN A 418 -48.66 -62.84 66.04
N ASN A 419 -49.90 -62.40 65.78
CA ASN A 419 -50.14 -61.40 64.73
C ASN A 419 -49.57 -60.02 65.09
N LYS A 420 -49.62 -59.57 66.35
CA LYS A 420 -48.96 -58.32 66.78
C LYS A 420 -47.45 -58.38 66.56
N ILE A 421 -46.78 -59.47 66.96
CA ILE A 421 -45.33 -59.64 66.80
C ILE A 421 -44.93 -59.67 65.33
N LEU A 422 -45.71 -60.36 64.48
CA LEU A 422 -45.49 -60.36 63.04
C LEU A 422 -45.70 -58.97 62.42
N HIS A 423 -46.79 -58.28 62.80
CA HIS A 423 -47.11 -56.94 62.34
C HIS A 423 -46.08 -55.89 62.79
N ILE A 424 -45.48 -56.02 63.98
CA ILE A 424 -44.39 -55.16 64.45
C ILE A 424 -43.18 -55.29 63.52
N LYS A 425 -42.72 -56.53 63.23
CA LYS A 425 -41.60 -56.77 62.31
C LYS A 425 -41.87 -56.28 60.89
N CYS A 426 -43.10 -56.43 60.40
CA CYS A 426 -43.50 -55.84 59.12
C CYS A 426 -43.49 -54.30 59.16
N HIS A 427 -43.86 -53.67 60.28
CA HIS A 427 -43.81 -52.21 60.43
C HIS A 427 -42.36 -51.70 60.48
N GLU A 428 -41.48 -52.37 61.22
CA GLU A 428 -40.04 -52.07 61.30
C GLU A 428 -39.37 -52.13 59.92
N GLU A 429 -39.66 -53.16 59.12
CA GLU A 429 -39.13 -53.28 57.75
C GLU A 429 -39.72 -52.24 56.80
N ILE A 430 -41.02 -51.92 56.92
CA ILE A 430 -41.65 -50.83 56.17
C ILE A 430 -40.99 -49.49 56.49
N ASP A 431 -40.68 -49.22 57.76
CA ASP A 431 -40.06 -47.96 58.17
C ASP A 431 -38.56 -47.90 57.83
N ARG A 432 -37.86 -49.05 57.80
CA ARG A 432 -36.52 -49.16 57.21
C ARG A 432 -36.53 -48.82 55.71
N LEU A 433 -37.46 -49.40 54.95
CA LEU A 433 -37.61 -49.14 53.51
C LEU A 433 -38.01 -47.69 53.22
N LYS A 434 -38.85 -47.05 54.05
CA LYS A 434 -39.10 -45.60 53.98
C LYS A 434 -37.83 -44.79 54.22
N GLY A 435 -37.02 -45.16 55.22
CA GLY A 435 -35.74 -44.52 55.51
C GLY A 435 -34.75 -44.65 54.34
N GLU A 436 -34.67 -45.81 53.69
CA GLU A 436 -33.87 -46.01 52.49
C GLU A 436 -34.39 -45.17 51.31
N LEU A 437 -35.71 -45.17 51.06
CA LEU A 437 -36.34 -44.34 50.00
C LEU A 437 -36.13 -42.84 50.21
N GLU A 438 -36.27 -42.32 51.44
CA GLU A 438 -36.01 -40.90 51.73
C GLU A 438 -34.51 -40.58 51.59
N ASN A 439 -33.62 -41.52 51.87
CA ASN A 439 -32.19 -41.36 51.57
C ASN A 439 -31.89 -41.36 50.06
N TYR A 440 -32.55 -42.20 49.25
CA TYR A 440 -32.43 -42.15 47.78
C TYR A 440 -33.04 -40.87 47.19
N ARG A 441 -34.16 -40.41 47.73
CA ARG A 441 -34.80 -39.13 47.40
C ARG A 441 -33.89 -37.94 47.73
N ASN A 442 -33.26 -37.92 48.90
CA ASN A 442 -32.33 -36.83 49.26
C ASN A 442 -31.02 -36.90 48.47
N LYS A 443 -30.48 -38.09 48.16
CA LYS A 443 -29.34 -38.25 47.25
C LYS A 443 -29.66 -37.75 45.84
N THR A 444 -30.84 -38.08 45.29
CA THR A 444 -31.24 -37.60 43.96
C THR A 444 -31.53 -36.10 43.94
N VAL A 445 -32.22 -35.55 44.95
CA VAL A 445 -32.42 -34.09 45.09
C VAL A 445 -31.10 -33.35 45.26
N ALA A 446 -30.14 -33.89 46.01
CA ALA A 446 -28.79 -33.32 46.12
C ALA A 446 -28.03 -33.36 44.79
N ALA A 447 -28.10 -34.47 44.05
CA ALA A 447 -27.51 -34.60 42.71
C ALA A 447 -28.16 -33.63 41.71
N PHE A 448 -29.49 -33.45 41.75
CA PHE A 448 -30.19 -32.46 40.93
C PHE A 448 -29.81 -31.02 41.31
N LYS A 449 -29.63 -30.69 42.59
CA LYS A 449 -29.13 -29.37 43.03
C LYS A 449 -27.69 -29.13 42.60
N ALA A 450 -26.81 -30.12 42.75
CA ALA A 450 -25.42 -30.03 42.32
C ALA A 450 -25.30 -29.90 40.78
N LYS A 451 -26.12 -30.65 40.04
CA LYS A 451 -26.22 -30.50 38.58
C LYS A 451 -26.77 -29.12 38.21
N ALA A 452 -27.88 -28.68 38.78
CA ALA A 452 -28.45 -27.36 38.49
C ALA A 452 -27.46 -26.23 38.81
N PHE A 453 -26.71 -26.32 39.91
CA PHE A 453 -25.67 -25.33 40.22
C PHE A 453 -24.55 -25.33 39.16
N LYS A 454 -24.05 -26.50 38.77
CA LYS A 454 -23.04 -26.62 37.70
C LYS A 454 -23.57 -26.09 36.37
N ASP A 455 -24.77 -26.48 35.98
CA ASP A 455 -25.44 -26.02 34.77
C ASP A 455 -25.58 -24.48 34.81
N THR A 456 -25.92 -23.86 35.96
CA THR A 456 -25.95 -22.38 36.11
C THR A 456 -24.58 -21.69 36.14
N SER A 457 -23.48 -22.42 36.36
CA SER A 457 -22.11 -21.89 36.15
C SER A 457 -21.82 -21.87 34.66
N SER A 458 -22.02 -23.01 33.99
CA SER A 458 -21.76 -23.15 32.56
C SER A 458 -22.68 -22.28 31.69
N THR A 459 -23.93 -21.98 32.10
CA THR A 459 -24.72 -20.97 31.38
C THR A 459 -24.14 -19.57 31.50
N LYS A 460 -23.62 -19.18 32.68
CA LYS A 460 -22.96 -17.87 32.85
C LYS A 460 -21.69 -17.79 32.03
N GLU A 461 -20.86 -18.83 32.04
CA GLU A 461 -19.67 -18.93 31.20
C GLU A 461 -20.02 -18.81 29.71
N ILE A 462 -21.12 -19.45 29.27
CA ILE A 462 -21.64 -19.33 27.89
C ILE A 462 -22.15 -17.91 27.59
N ASP A 463 -22.84 -17.26 28.53
CA ASP A 463 -23.37 -15.90 28.35
C ASP A 463 -22.26 -14.83 28.40
N ASP A 464 -21.22 -15.01 29.22
CA ASP A 464 -20.01 -14.18 29.21
C ASP A 464 -19.21 -14.35 27.91
N LEU A 465 -19.13 -15.58 27.37
CA LEU A 465 -18.54 -15.82 26.05
C LEU A 465 -19.37 -15.22 24.91
N ARG A 466 -20.71 -15.25 25.00
CA ARG A 466 -21.61 -14.54 24.07
C ARG A 466 -21.37 -13.03 24.12
N ASN A 467 -21.34 -12.45 25.31
CA ASN A 467 -21.04 -11.03 25.52
C ASN A 467 -19.67 -10.63 24.93
N GLN A 468 -18.64 -11.48 25.08
CA GLN A 468 -17.34 -11.27 24.44
C GLN A 468 -17.39 -11.36 22.91
N ILE A 469 -18.11 -12.35 22.37
CA ILE A 469 -18.33 -12.50 20.92
C ILE A 469 -19.05 -11.27 20.34
N ASP A 470 -20.07 -10.76 21.01
CA ASP A 470 -20.83 -9.60 20.55
C ASP A 470 -20.05 -8.28 20.70
N GLN A 471 -19.25 -8.12 21.76
CA GLN A 471 -18.27 -7.02 21.85
C GLN A 471 -17.19 -7.08 20.76
N LEU A 472 -16.74 -8.29 20.37
CA LEU A 472 -15.78 -8.46 19.27
C LEU A 472 -16.43 -8.18 17.91
N ARG A 473 -17.70 -8.54 17.71
CA ARG A 473 -18.50 -8.16 16.53
C ARG A 473 -18.70 -6.66 16.45
N GLU A 474 -19.05 -6.00 17.56
CA GLU A 474 -19.19 -4.54 17.61
C GLU A 474 -17.87 -3.85 17.28
N LYS A 475 -16.74 -4.29 17.86
CA LYS A 475 -15.40 -3.79 17.51
C LYS A 475 -15.04 -4.03 16.04
N LEU A 476 -15.43 -5.16 15.46
CA LEU A 476 -15.22 -5.45 14.03
C LEU A 476 -16.05 -4.51 13.14
N VAL A 477 -17.34 -4.33 13.45
CA VAL A 477 -18.24 -3.41 12.72
C VAL A 477 -17.75 -1.96 12.84
N ASN A 478 -17.34 -1.51 14.04
CA ASN A 478 -16.78 -0.18 14.24
C ASN A 478 -15.46 0.02 13.48
N SER A 479 -14.57 -0.98 13.47
CA SER A 479 -13.32 -0.94 12.69
C SER A 479 -13.59 -0.91 11.19
N GLN A 480 -14.57 -1.67 10.71
CA GLN A 480 -14.99 -1.68 9.31
C GLN A 480 -15.65 -0.34 8.92
N SER A 481 -16.44 0.27 9.81
CA SER A 481 -17.03 1.59 9.59
C SER A 481 -15.97 2.69 9.52
N LEU A 482 -14.92 2.64 10.36
CA LEU A 482 -13.78 3.55 10.29
C LEU A 482 -12.96 3.35 9.01
N TYR A 483 -12.70 2.10 8.62
CA TYR A 483 -12.02 1.77 7.36
C TYR A 483 -12.78 2.28 6.13
N ASN A 484 -14.11 2.08 6.10
CA ASN A 484 -14.97 2.62 5.04
C ASN A 484 -14.92 4.16 5.03
N SER A 485 -15.07 4.81 6.19
CA SER A 485 -15.04 6.28 6.28
C SER A 485 -13.71 6.89 5.83
N GLU A 486 -12.58 6.24 6.11
CA GLU A 486 -11.27 6.67 5.60
C GLU A 486 -11.13 6.37 4.11
N THR A 487 -11.67 5.25 3.62
CA THR A 487 -11.72 4.94 2.18
C THR A 487 -12.52 5.99 1.42
N ASP A 488 -13.69 6.40 1.93
CA ASP A 488 -14.52 7.46 1.38
C ASP A 488 -13.83 8.84 1.44
N ARG A 489 -13.05 9.10 2.50
CA ARG A 489 -12.20 10.30 2.60
C ARG A 489 -11.08 10.28 1.55
N HIS A 490 -10.47 9.13 1.31
CA HIS A 490 -9.42 8.95 0.31
C HIS A 490 -9.95 9.07 -1.12
N THR A 491 -11.10 8.46 -1.46
CA THR A 491 -11.71 8.59 -2.80
C THR A 491 -12.12 10.03 -3.09
N GLN A 492 -12.70 10.75 -2.13
CA GLN A 492 -13.00 12.19 -2.29
C GLN A 492 -11.76 13.06 -2.48
N VAL A 493 -10.59 12.68 -1.92
CA VAL A 493 -9.32 13.39 -2.16
C VAL A 493 -8.80 13.07 -3.56
N VAL A 494 -8.88 11.82 -4.01
CA VAL A 494 -8.52 11.42 -5.38
C VAL A 494 -9.39 12.15 -6.41
N GLU A 495 -10.72 12.17 -6.25
CA GLU A 495 -11.65 12.86 -7.14
C GLU A 495 -11.34 14.37 -7.25
N LYS A 496 -11.00 15.03 -6.13
CA LYS A 496 -10.57 16.44 -6.11
C LYS A 496 -9.24 16.66 -6.82
N LEU A 497 -8.28 15.75 -6.66
CA LEU A 497 -6.99 15.81 -7.36
C LEU A 497 -7.15 15.53 -8.87
N GLU A 498 -8.00 14.60 -9.27
CA GLU A 498 -8.33 14.32 -10.68
C GLU A 498 -9.08 15.50 -11.31
N SER A 499 -10.03 16.12 -10.61
CA SER A 499 -10.69 17.36 -11.04
C SER A 499 -9.71 18.52 -11.18
N CYS A 500 -8.72 18.64 -10.29
CA CYS A 500 -7.67 19.66 -10.39
C CYS A 500 -6.73 19.39 -11.59
N LEU A 501 -6.29 18.14 -11.77
CA LEU A 501 -5.44 17.73 -12.89
C LEU A 501 -6.13 17.89 -14.25
N THR A 502 -7.44 17.64 -14.33
CA THR A 502 -8.22 17.89 -15.56
C THR A 502 -8.38 19.38 -15.84
N ALA A 503 -8.62 20.22 -14.81
CA ALA A 503 -8.65 21.68 -14.96
C ALA A 503 -7.29 22.26 -15.43
N ILE A 504 -6.17 21.80 -14.86
CA ILE A 504 -4.82 22.23 -15.26
C ILE A 504 -4.50 21.78 -16.71
N ARG A 505 -4.85 20.54 -17.07
CA ARG A 505 -4.71 20.04 -18.46
C ARG A 505 -5.54 20.86 -19.45
N GLU A 506 -6.75 21.24 -19.05
CA GLU A 506 -7.64 22.07 -19.86
C GLU A 506 -7.11 23.51 -20.01
N GLN A 507 -6.58 24.10 -18.94
CA GLN A 507 -5.89 25.40 -19.01
C GLN A 507 -4.72 25.35 -19.99
N HIS A 508 -3.83 24.37 -19.88
CA HIS A 508 -2.70 24.24 -20.81
C HIS A 508 -3.13 23.96 -22.26
N ARG A 509 -4.25 23.27 -22.48
CA ARG A 509 -4.87 23.11 -23.80
C ARG A 509 -5.32 24.47 -24.37
N GLN A 510 -5.96 25.30 -23.55
CA GLN A 510 -6.39 26.64 -23.96
C GLN A 510 -5.20 27.60 -24.16
N GLU A 511 -4.16 27.53 -23.32
CA GLU A 511 -2.93 28.31 -23.47
C GLU A 511 -2.19 27.96 -24.77
N THR A 512 -2.05 26.67 -25.08
CA THR A 512 -1.43 26.22 -26.33
C THR A 512 -2.27 26.60 -27.56
N GLU A 513 -3.60 26.49 -27.50
CA GLU A 513 -4.49 26.98 -28.57
C GLU A 513 -4.41 28.51 -28.75
N GLN A 514 -4.30 29.29 -27.65
CA GLN A 514 -4.06 30.73 -27.71
C GLN A 514 -2.69 31.08 -28.32
N ILE A 515 -1.64 30.30 -28.07
CA ILE A 515 -0.32 30.51 -28.68
C ILE A 515 -0.36 30.15 -30.17
N LEU A 516 -0.98 29.03 -30.54
CA LEU A 516 -1.12 28.60 -31.94
C LEU A 516 -1.97 29.59 -32.76
N THR A 517 -3.06 30.11 -32.21
CA THR A 517 -3.89 31.12 -32.88
C THR A 517 -3.16 32.46 -33.04
N LYS A 518 -2.39 32.91 -32.03
CA LYS A 518 -1.50 34.08 -32.16
C LYS A 518 -0.44 33.88 -33.25
N LYS A 519 0.26 32.74 -33.28
CA LYS A 519 1.27 32.45 -34.31
C LYS A 519 0.67 32.28 -35.72
N ARG A 520 -0.56 31.78 -35.82
CA ARG A 520 -1.31 31.78 -37.09
C ARG A 520 -1.69 33.21 -37.53
N GLY A 521 -2.01 34.10 -36.59
CA GLY A 521 -2.21 35.52 -36.87
C GLY A 521 -0.96 36.20 -37.43
N GLU A 522 0.17 36.06 -36.73
CA GLU A 522 1.49 36.57 -37.19
C GLU A 522 1.86 36.04 -38.59
N LEU A 523 1.61 34.75 -38.85
CA LEU A 523 1.87 34.14 -40.16
C LEU A 523 0.96 34.73 -41.25
N ASN A 524 -0.34 34.86 -41.00
CA ASN A 524 -1.28 35.48 -41.95
C ASN A 524 -0.90 36.94 -42.26
N GLU A 525 -0.41 37.70 -41.26
CA GLU A 525 0.06 39.08 -41.46
C GLU A 525 1.32 39.13 -42.34
N LEU A 526 2.27 38.24 -42.11
CA LEU A 526 3.47 38.08 -42.94
C LEU A 526 3.13 37.65 -44.36
N GLU A 527 2.19 36.72 -44.56
CA GLU A 527 1.71 36.32 -45.88
C GLU A 527 1.03 37.49 -46.61
N CYS A 528 0.15 38.23 -45.94
CA CYS A 528 -0.51 39.41 -46.51
C CYS A 528 0.48 40.54 -46.83
N GLU A 529 1.58 40.67 -46.08
CA GLU A 529 2.66 41.59 -46.40
C GLU A 529 3.50 41.11 -47.59
N LEU A 530 3.83 39.82 -47.67
CA LEU A 530 4.52 39.18 -48.79
C LEU A 530 3.69 39.32 -50.08
N GLU A 531 2.37 39.15 -50.01
CA GLU A 531 1.44 39.39 -51.11
C GLU A 531 1.44 40.85 -51.58
N LYS A 532 1.41 41.83 -50.66
CA LYS A 532 1.60 43.25 -51.02
C LYS A 532 2.96 43.53 -51.67
N GLN A 533 4.03 42.83 -51.26
CA GLN A 533 5.34 42.96 -51.92
C GLN A 533 5.28 42.43 -53.35
N ARG A 534 4.70 41.23 -53.55
CA ARG A 534 4.48 40.62 -54.88
C ARG A 534 3.62 41.49 -55.77
N GLU A 535 2.53 42.04 -55.25
CA GLU A 535 1.67 42.94 -56.03
C GLU A 535 2.41 44.24 -56.39
N ARG A 536 3.22 44.78 -55.48
CA ARG A 536 4.05 45.97 -55.76
C ARG A 536 5.12 45.69 -56.81
N THR A 537 5.82 44.55 -56.77
CA THR A 537 6.82 44.20 -57.79
C THR A 537 6.17 43.90 -59.14
N VAL A 538 5.02 43.20 -59.17
CA VAL A 538 4.24 42.99 -60.39
C VAL A 538 3.72 44.32 -60.96
N ARG A 539 3.24 45.26 -60.14
CA ARG A 539 2.84 46.61 -60.61
C ARG A 539 4.03 47.40 -61.18
N LEU A 540 5.20 47.35 -60.53
CA LEU A 540 6.43 47.99 -61.03
C LEU A 540 6.95 47.35 -62.32
N LEU A 541 6.86 46.02 -62.47
CA LEU A 541 7.16 45.33 -63.72
C LEU A 541 6.20 45.78 -64.83
N ASN A 542 4.89 45.76 -64.60
CA ASN A 542 3.90 46.27 -65.55
C ASN A 542 4.11 47.75 -65.93
N GLU A 543 4.64 48.57 -65.02
CA GLU A 543 5.01 49.96 -65.31
C GLU A 543 6.27 50.03 -66.18
N LYS A 544 7.30 49.23 -65.89
CA LYS A 544 8.51 49.14 -66.71
C LYS A 544 8.28 48.50 -68.07
N ASP A 545 7.37 47.53 -68.17
CA ASP A 545 6.93 46.95 -69.44
C ASP A 545 6.21 48.01 -70.29
N ARG A 546 5.41 48.90 -69.67
CA ARG A 546 4.80 50.05 -70.37
C ARG A 546 5.82 51.11 -70.78
N GLU A 547 6.85 51.37 -69.96
CA GLU A 547 7.97 52.23 -70.35
C GLU A 547 8.78 51.63 -71.51
N LEU A 548 9.02 50.32 -71.49
CA LEU A 548 9.68 49.61 -72.59
C LEU A 548 8.80 49.60 -73.86
N GLU A 549 7.48 49.47 -73.71
CA GLU A 549 6.50 49.55 -74.80
C GLU A 549 6.45 50.97 -75.41
N THR A 550 6.53 52.04 -74.60
CA THR A 550 6.60 53.42 -75.12
C THR A 550 7.97 53.78 -75.67
N LEU A 551 9.06 53.32 -75.07
CA LEU A 551 10.43 53.49 -75.60
C LEU A 551 10.61 52.72 -76.91
N ARG A 552 10.06 51.50 -77.04
CA ARG A 552 9.98 50.79 -78.32
C ARG A 552 9.19 51.60 -79.34
N LYS A 553 7.98 52.07 -79.01
CA LYS A 553 7.20 52.92 -79.92
C LYS A 553 7.87 54.26 -80.24
N GLN A 554 8.74 54.79 -79.40
CA GLN A 554 9.56 55.97 -79.70
C GLN A 554 10.76 55.62 -80.60
N LEU A 555 11.36 54.45 -80.42
CA LEU A 555 12.41 53.92 -81.28
C LEU A 555 11.87 53.55 -82.68
N ASP A 556 10.70 52.92 -82.76
CA ASP A 556 9.98 52.59 -84.01
C ASP A 556 9.53 53.87 -84.76
N ASN A 557 9.30 54.97 -84.04
CA ASN A 557 9.06 56.31 -84.61
C ASN A 557 10.35 57.12 -84.85
N SER A 558 11.53 56.56 -84.58
CA SER A 558 12.83 57.19 -84.83
C SER A 558 13.48 56.62 -86.11
N PRO A 559 13.81 57.44 -87.11
CA PRO A 559 14.28 56.94 -88.40
C PRO A 559 15.73 56.43 -88.33
N ILE A 560 15.87 55.12 -88.20
CA ILE A 560 16.96 54.28 -88.75
C ILE A 560 18.39 54.71 -88.39
N ILE A 561 19.01 54.00 -87.42
CA ILE A 561 20.40 53.56 -87.58
C ILE A 561 20.47 52.06 -87.28
N ASP A 562 20.51 51.27 -88.35
CA ASP A 562 20.86 49.85 -88.30
C ASP A 562 22.39 49.70 -88.17
N LYS A 563 22.86 48.87 -87.22
CA LYS A 563 24.24 48.35 -87.22
C LYS A 563 24.46 47.15 -86.28
N GLN A 564 24.57 45.97 -86.90
CA GLN A 564 25.52 44.88 -86.63
C GLN A 564 25.76 44.48 -85.15
N VAL A 565 25.26 43.33 -84.69
CA VAL A 565 25.83 41.97 -84.93
C VAL A 565 27.23 41.77 -84.36
N SER A 566 27.34 41.00 -83.25
CA SER A 566 28.30 39.89 -83.07
C SER A 566 28.18 39.22 -81.68
N HIS A 567 28.12 37.88 -81.70
CA HIS A 567 28.79 36.84 -80.86
C HIS A 567 29.20 37.16 -79.38
N THR A 568 29.22 36.21 -78.43
CA THR A 568 29.67 34.80 -78.51
C THR A 568 28.97 33.82 -77.55
N SER A 569 28.98 32.53 -77.93
CA SER A 569 28.91 31.27 -77.13
C SER A 569 29.00 31.38 -75.60
N SER A 570 28.08 30.77 -74.83
CA SER A 570 28.01 29.32 -74.51
C SER A 570 29.19 28.77 -73.70
N ILE A 571 28.94 28.48 -72.42
CA ILE A 571 29.58 27.39 -71.65
C ILE A 571 28.46 26.63 -70.94
N SER A 572 28.51 25.31 -70.99
CA SER A 572 27.58 24.40 -70.29
C SER A 572 28.31 23.61 -69.20
N ASP A 573 27.53 22.88 -68.40
CA ASP A 573 27.96 21.77 -67.54
C ASP A 573 28.98 22.04 -66.42
N LEU A 574 28.53 21.90 -65.17
CA LEU A 574 29.20 21.02 -64.20
C LEU A 574 28.15 20.46 -63.21
N LYS A 575 28.50 19.34 -62.55
CA LYS A 575 27.56 18.44 -61.87
C LYS A 575 27.42 18.68 -60.37
N GLU A 576 26.34 18.13 -59.83
CA GLU A 576 26.08 17.96 -58.39
C GLU A 576 27.19 17.15 -57.69
N THR A 577 27.66 17.64 -56.53
CA THR A 577 28.12 16.81 -55.40
C THR A 577 27.79 17.50 -54.08
N ASN A 578 27.49 16.72 -53.05
CA ASN A 578 26.86 17.16 -51.79
C ASN A 578 27.66 18.18 -50.95
N GLU A 579 26.91 18.94 -50.16
CA GLU A 579 27.33 19.82 -49.06
C GLU A 579 28.04 19.08 -47.88
N PRO A 580 28.59 19.80 -46.86
CA PRO A 580 28.95 21.23 -46.81
C PRO A 580 30.41 21.48 -46.34
N THR A 581 31.01 22.60 -46.76
CA THR A 581 32.16 23.19 -46.04
C THR A 581 32.06 24.71 -46.04
N THR A 582 32.17 25.32 -44.86
CA THR A 582 31.94 26.76 -44.66
C THR A 582 33.02 27.62 -45.33
N ILE A 583 32.73 28.12 -46.53
CA ILE A 583 33.53 29.16 -47.20
C ILE A 583 32.69 30.44 -47.25
N MET A 584 32.98 31.38 -46.34
CA MET A 584 32.58 32.78 -46.44
C MET A 584 33.73 33.70 -46.03
N THR A 585 34.76 33.68 -46.88
CA THR A 585 35.87 34.64 -46.89
C THR A 585 35.99 35.18 -48.31
N GLU A 586 36.22 36.49 -48.44
CA GLU A 586 36.55 37.19 -49.70
C GLU A 586 35.54 37.11 -50.85
N LEU A 587 34.54 38.02 -50.80
CA LEU A 587 33.95 38.58 -52.03
C LEU A 587 33.71 40.09 -51.88
N PHE A 588 34.77 40.89 -52.09
CA PHE A 588 34.71 42.35 -52.22
C PHE A 588 35.58 42.78 -53.42
N PRO A 589 34.98 43.24 -54.55
CA PRO A 589 35.74 43.57 -55.75
C PRO A 589 36.66 44.80 -55.58
N GLN A 590 37.98 44.57 -55.70
CA GLN A 590 39.01 45.59 -55.46
C GLN A 590 39.34 46.41 -56.73
N HIS A 591 38.35 47.07 -57.33
CA HIS A 591 38.53 47.80 -58.59
C HIS A 591 37.86 49.19 -58.63
N LEU A 592 38.55 50.21 -58.11
CA LEU A 592 38.58 51.52 -58.80
C LEU A 592 39.83 52.34 -58.40
N SER A 593 40.75 52.48 -59.34
CA SER A 593 41.92 53.36 -59.26
C SER A 593 42.12 54.07 -60.60
N THR A 594 42.75 55.25 -60.55
CA THR A 594 43.09 56.14 -61.69
C THR A 594 41.91 56.72 -62.48
N SER A 595 41.65 58.01 -62.27
CA SER A 595 42.03 59.03 -63.28
C SER A 595 42.07 60.42 -62.64
N THR A 596 43.24 61.06 -62.64
CA THR A 596 43.43 62.45 -62.19
C THR A 596 43.85 63.32 -63.36
N ASN A 597 42.97 64.18 -63.87
CA ASN A 597 43.34 65.32 -64.72
C ASN A 597 42.24 66.39 -64.77
N GLY A 598 42.66 67.65 -64.90
CA GLY A 598 41.92 68.85 -64.48
C GLY A 598 40.56 69.16 -65.11
N GLY A 599 39.70 69.79 -64.29
CA GLY A 599 38.42 70.42 -64.63
C GLY A 599 37.93 71.30 -63.46
N PRO A 600 37.24 72.43 -63.69
CA PRO A 600 37.04 73.45 -62.65
C PRO A 600 35.84 73.22 -61.70
N ILE A 601 36.16 73.14 -60.41
CA ILE A 601 35.41 73.51 -59.19
C ILE A 601 33.93 73.96 -59.38
N SER A 602 32.97 73.10 -59.00
CA SER A 602 31.69 73.43 -58.31
C SER A 602 30.81 72.18 -58.12
N PRO A 603 29.99 72.08 -57.05
CA PRO A 603 30.23 72.44 -55.65
C PRO A 603 30.18 71.19 -54.73
N LEU A 604 31.22 70.94 -53.94
CA LEU A 604 31.53 69.65 -53.29
C LEU A 604 30.60 69.21 -52.12
N ASN A 605 29.40 69.77 -51.99
CA ASN A 605 28.59 69.66 -50.76
C ASN A 605 27.53 68.52 -50.79
N SER A 606 27.25 67.92 -51.95
CA SER A 606 26.34 66.77 -52.06
C SER A 606 27.06 65.47 -51.71
N ASP A 607 28.19 65.22 -52.35
CA ASP A 607 28.93 63.96 -52.22
C ASP A 607 29.58 63.83 -50.84
N TYR A 608 30.02 64.94 -50.23
CA TYR A 608 30.50 64.95 -48.84
C TYR A 608 29.38 64.54 -47.87
N ASN A 609 28.15 65.01 -48.08
CA ASN A 609 27.00 64.68 -47.23
C ASN A 609 26.58 63.20 -47.42
N TYR A 610 26.62 62.69 -48.65
CA TYR A 610 26.38 61.27 -48.92
C TYR A 610 27.47 60.36 -48.31
N LEU A 611 28.74 60.76 -48.39
CA LEU A 611 29.87 60.05 -47.79
C LEU A 611 29.82 60.08 -46.26
N VAL A 612 29.45 61.21 -45.66
CA VAL A 612 29.24 61.33 -44.20
C VAL A 612 28.07 60.44 -43.76
N TYR A 613 26.93 60.46 -44.45
CA TYR A 613 25.80 59.59 -44.14
C TYR A 613 26.15 58.09 -44.28
N PHE A 614 26.93 57.72 -45.30
CA PHE A 614 27.40 56.33 -45.46
C PHE A 614 28.36 55.93 -44.33
N ASN A 615 29.26 56.83 -43.92
CA ASN A 615 30.22 56.60 -42.84
C ASN A 615 29.51 56.53 -41.47
N GLU A 616 28.56 57.42 -41.19
CA GLU A 616 27.68 57.37 -40.01
C GLU A 616 26.90 56.04 -39.95
N LYS A 617 26.30 55.63 -41.07
CA LYS A 617 25.58 54.35 -41.17
C LYS A 617 26.51 53.14 -41.00
N GLN A 618 27.74 53.22 -41.48
CA GLN A 618 28.75 52.19 -41.26
C GLN A 618 29.21 52.16 -39.80
N GLN A 619 29.41 53.31 -39.13
CA GLN A 619 29.73 53.38 -37.71
C GLN A 619 28.60 52.80 -36.84
N LEU A 620 27.33 53.06 -37.17
CA LEU A 620 26.18 52.43 -36.50
C LEU A 620 26.17 50.91 -36.68
N LEU A 621 26.44 50.41 -37.90
CA LEU A 621 26.53 48.97 -38.18
C LEU A 621 27.74 48.31 -37.48
N GLU A 622 28.88 49.00 -37.41
CA GLU A 622 30.06 48.55 -36.68
C GLU A 622 29.84 48.57 -35.16
N GLN A 623 29.09 49.55 -34.64
CA GLN A 623 28.66 49.61 -33.25
C GLN A 623 27.70 48.45 -32.92
N GLU A 624 26.69 48.19 -33.76
CA GLU A 624 25.76 47.06 -33.63
C GLU A 624 26.51 45.72 -33.70
N LEU A 625 27.40 45.54 -34.67
CA LEU A 625 28.29 44.37 -34.74
C LEU A 625 29.22 44.27 -33.52
N SER A 626 29.67 45.38 -32.93
CA SER A 626 30.48 45.35 -31.70
C SER A 626 29.66 44.92 -30.48
N ALA A 627 28.39 45.32 -30.41
CA ALA A 627 27.44 44.93 -29.37
C ALA A 627 27.09 43.44 -29.49
N LEU A 628 26.71 42.97 -30.68
CA LEU A 628 26.49 41.54 -30.96
C LEU A 628 27.74 40.69 -30.68
N LYS A 629 28.94 41.19 -31.03
CA LYS A 629 30.22 40.52 -30.67
C LYS A 629 30.54 40.60 -29.18
N LYS A 630 29.94 41.49 -28.39
CA LYS A 630 30.07 41.56 -26.92
C LYS A 630 29.08 40.60 -26.27
N GLU A 631 27.81 40.67 -26.64
CA GLU A 631 26.74 39.76 -26.21
C GLU A 631 27.09 38.30 -26.50
N ARG A 632 27.58 37.98 -27.71
CA ARG A 632 28.08 36.64 -28.02
C ARG A 632 29.22 36.21 -27.09
N ARG A 633 30.16 37.09 -26.76
CA ARG A 633 31.26 36.77 -25.80
C ARG A 633 30.75 36.56 -24.38
N GLU A 634 29.67 37.21 -24.00
CA GLU A 634 28.99 37.02 -22.71
C GLU A 634 28.26 35.66 -22.69
N PHE A 635 27.53 35.30 -23.74
CA PHE A 635 26.99 33.94 -23.90
C PHE A 635 28.11 32.87 -23.98
N ASP A 636 29.19 33.11 -24.71
CA ASP A 636 30.37 32.23 -24.76
C ASP A 636 30.98 32.06 -23.35
N SER A 637 30.86 33.05 -22.45
CA SER A 637 31.27 32.93 -21.04
C SER A 637 30.30 32.04 -20.26
N THR A 638 28.99 32.34 -20.30
CA THR A 638 28.00 31.56 -19.55
C THR A 638 27.95 30.10 -19.98
N ILE A 639 28.16 29.80 -21.27
CA ILE A 639 28.30 28.43 -21.78
C ILE A 639 29.52 27.73 -21.17
N ARG A 640 30.68 28.39 -21.08
CA ARG A 640 31.88 27.81 -20.45
C ARG A 640 31.72 27.64 -18.94
N GLU A 641 31.07 28.57 -18.26
CA GLU A 641 30.75 28.47 -16.83
C GLU A 641 29.75 27.34 -16.54
N LEU A 642 28.76 27.13 -17.41
CA LEU A 642 27.84 25.99 -17.33
C LEU A 642 28.55 24.67 -17.63
N GLN A 643 29.40 24.60 -18.66
CA GLN A 643 30.24 23.43 -18.96
C GLN A 643 31.17 23.08 -17.80
N GLN A 644 31.75 24.08 -17.11
CA GLN A 644 32.56 23.88 -15.92
C GLN A 644 31.74 23.35 -14.73
N LYS A 645 30.51 23.86 -14.53
CA LYS A 645 29.60 23.33 -13.50
C LYS A 645 29.22 21.88 -13.77
N TYR A 646 28.84 21.55 -15.01
CA TYR A 646 28.53 20.17 -15.40
C TYR A 646 29.75 19.23 -15.30
N SER A 647 30.96 19.67 -15.65
CA SER A 647 32.16 18.83 -15.49
C SER A 647 32.51 18.58 -14.01
N TYR A 648 32.26 19.56 -13.14
CA TYR A 648 32.40 19.41 -11.69
C TYR A 648 31.34 18.48 -11.09
N GLU A 649 30.08 18.60 -11.51
CA GLU A 649 28.98 17.72 -11.09
C GLU A 649 29.22 16.27 -11.55
N ILE A 650 29.64 16.06 -12.81
CA ILE A 650 30.06 14.74 -13.32
C ILE A 650 31.21 14.18 -12.49
N SER A 651 32.19 14.99 -12.10
CA SER A 651 33.31 14.54 -11.25
C SER A 651 32.85 14.15 -9.83
N GLN A 652 31.92 14.90 -9.22
CA GLN A 652 31.32 14.52 -7.94
C GLN A 652 30.53 13.21 -8.07
N LEU A 653 29.73 13.05 -9.12
CA LEU A 653 28.97 11.83 -9.39
C LEU A 653 29.89 10.63 -9.64
N GLN A 654 31.04 10.82 -10.32
CA GLN A 654 32.05 9.78 -10.48
C GLN A 654 32.64 9.33 -9.14
N VAL A 655 33.07 10.27 -8.28
CA VAL A 655 33.59 9.94 -6.94
C VAL A 655 32.54 9.26 -6.06
N SER A 656 31.27 9.70 -6.13
CA SER A 656 30.18 9.05 -5.40
C SER A 656 29.87 7.64 -5.92
N ASN A 657 29.94 7.41 -7.24
CA ASN A 657 29.81 6.06 -7.80
C ASN A 657 31.01 5.17 -7.41
N GLU A 658 32.23 5.70 -7.41
CA GLU A 658 33.43 4.96 -6.99
C GLU A 658 33.32 4.51 -5.52
N GLN A 659 32.90 5.42 -4.62
CA GLN A 659 32.59 5.11 -3.22
C GLN A 659 31.50 4.03 -3.10
N LEU A 660 30.39 4.17 -3.81
CA LEU A 660 29.32 3.15 -3.83
C LEU A 660 29.80 1.81 -4.38
N THR A 661 30.77 1.77 -5.30
CA THR A 661 31.38 0.51 -5.75
C THR A 661 32.34 -0.10 -4.73
N GLU A 662 33.13 0.69 -4.00
CA GLU A 662 33.93 0.18 -2.87
C GLU A 662 33.02 -0.37 -1.74
N ASP A 663 31.94 0.33 -1.40
CA ASP A 663 30.94 -0.14 -0.42
C ASP A 663 30.26 -1.44 -0.87
N LEU A 664 29.87 -1.55 -2.15
CA LEU A 664 29.30 -2.77 -2.71
C LEU A 664 30.31 -3.94 -2.76
N GLU A 665 31.60 -3.68 -2.98
CA GLU A 665 32.64 -4.72 -2.86
C GLU A 665 32.82 -5.14 -1.39
N HIS A 666 32.88 -4.19 -0.47
CA HIS A 666 33.01 -4.45 0.96
C HIS A 666 31.81 -5.25 1.52
N ILE A 667 30.59 -4.89 1.12
CA ILE A 667 29.36 -5.64 1.45
C ILE A 667 29.45 -7.06 0.88
N LYS A 668 29.77 -7.24 -0.40
CA LYS A 668 29.93 -8.59 -1.00
C LYS A 668 30.96 -9.45 -0.26
N LEU A 669 32.11 -8.89 0.09
CA LEU A 669 33.14 -9.57 0.88
C LEU A 669 32.64 -9.94 2.29
N SER A 670 31.85 -9.06 2.93
CA SER A 670 31.23 -9.35 4.22
C SER A 670 30.18 -10.46 4.15
N THR A 671 29.32 -10.45 3.12
CA THR A 671 28.31 -11.49 2.87
C THR A 671 28.98 -12.82 2.56
N GLN A 672 30.02 -12.84 1.72
CA GLN A 672 30.80 -14.04 1.43
C GLN A 672 31.51 -14.60 2.67
N ARG A 673 32.04 -13.74 3.56
CA ARG A 673 32.58 -14.16 4.87
C ARG A 673 31.49 -14.77 5.76
N ASN A 674 30.30 -14.17 5.83
CA ASN A 674 29.18 -14.68 6.63
C ASN A 674 28.57 -15.98 6.08
N GLU A 675 28.37 -16.09 4.76
CA GLU A 675 27.93 -17.33 4.10
C GLU A 675 28.92 -18.48 4.28
N ASN A 676 30.23 -18.19 4.26
CA ASN A 676 31.23 -19.20 4.54
C ASN A 676 31.16 -19.62 6.01
N LEU A 677 31.03 -18.69 6.96
CA LEU A 677 30.85 -19.02 8.38
C LEU A 677 29.66 -19.97 8.64
N THR A 678 28.53 -19.81 7.94
CA THR A 678 27.37 -20.72 8.09
C THR A 678 27.53 -22.07 7.37
N LYS A 679 28.44 -22.20 6.41
CA LYS A 679 28.73 -23.46 5.68
C LYS A 679 29.89 -24.27 6.30
N ASN A 680 30.60 -23.72 7.29
CA ASN A 680 31.97 -24.13 7.63
C ASN A 680 32.16 -25.15 8.78
N GLU A 681 31.16 -25.95 9.17
CA GLU A 681 31.42 -27.03 10.16
C GLU A 681 32.48 -28.02 9.65
N HIS A 682 32.35 -28.48 8.40
CA HIS A 682 33.33 -29.39 7.77
C HIS A 682 34.64 -28.68 7.35
N ASN A 683 34.57 -27.37 7.05
CA ASN A 683 35.73 -26.61 6.58
C ASN A 683 36.66 -26.19 7.73
N ILE A 684 36.12 -26.00 8.94
CA ILE A 684 36.91 -25.75 10.15
C ILE A 684 37.94 -26.86 10.38
N ASP A 685 37.59 -28.13 10.16
CA ASP A 685 38.53 -29.24 10.34
C ASP A 685 39.58 -29.32 9.22
N TYR A 686 39.23 -28.94 7.99
CA TYR A 686 40.23 -28.74 6.93
C TYR A 686 41.21 -27.61 7.28
N ILE A 687 40.70 -26.47 7.75
CA ILE A 687 41.52 -25.32 8.19
C ILE A 687 42.42 -25.71 9.37
N LYS A 688 41.91 -26.43 10.37
CA LYS A 688 42.72 -26.98 11.48
C LYS A 688 43.87 -27.84 10.94
N ASN A 689 43.61 -28.76 10.02
CA ASN A 689 44.62 -29.64 9.45
C ASN A 689 45.68 -28.89 8.64
N VAL A 690 45.29 -27.95 7.76
CA VAL A 690 46.25 -27.14 7.00
C VAL A 690 47.07 -26.21 7.92
N PHE A 691 46.46 -25.62 8.95
CA PHE A 691 47.16 -24.79 9.93
C PHE A 691 48.13 -25.62 10.81
N TYR A 692 47.72 -26.81 11.23
CA TYR A 692 48.57 -27.77 11.96
C TYR A 692 49.80 -28.18 11.13
N HIS A 693 49.61 -28.51 9.84
CA HIS A 693 50.72 -28.81 8.94
C HIS A 693 51.58 -27.58 8.61
N TYR A 694 51.01 -26.36 8.56
CA TYR A 694 51.78 -25.12 8.40
C TYR A 694 52.70 -24.85 9.60
N LEU A 695 52.24 -25.13 10.82
CA LEU A 695 53.05 -25.01 12.04
C LEU A 695 54.15 -26.08 12.12
N LEU A 696 53.85 -27.33 11.76
CA LEU A 696 54.79 -28.46 11.82
C LEU A 696 55.82 -28.51 10.68
N SER A 697 55.49 -27.95 9.51
CA SER A 697 56.43 -27.88 8.39
C SER A 697 57.64 -27.01 8.74
N ASN A 698 58.82 -27.34 8.23
CA ASN A 698 60.02 -26.48 8.32
C ASN A 698 60.42 -25.86 6.97
N ASP A 699 59.79 -26.27 5.86
CA ASP A 699 60.04 -25.74 4.53
C ASP A 699 59.22 -24.47 4.26
N THR A 700 59.91 -23.39 3.91
CA THR A 700 59.34 -22.10 3.48
C THR A 700 58.44 -22.19 2.25
N GLN A 701 58.67 -23.14 1.34
CA GLN A 701 57.81 -23.35 0.16
C GLN A 701 56.49 -24.03 0.53
N VAL A 702 56.55 -25.11 1.33
CA VAL A 702 55.34 -25.78 1.85
C VAL A 702 54.54 -24.85 2.76
N LYS A 703 55.20 -24.03 3.59
CA LYS A 703 54.52 -22.95 4.32
C LYS A 703 53.83 -21.95 3.39
N HIS A 704 54.44 -21.60 2.26
CA HIS A 704 53.83 -20.67 1.31
C HIS A 704 52.61 -21.25 0.60
N THR A 705 52.64 -22.53 0.19
CA THR A 705 51.46 -23.16 -0.44
C THR A 705 50.32 -23.35 0.56
N MET A 706 50.63 -23.74 1.80
CA MET A 706 49.62 -23.83 2.88
C MET A 706 49.08 -22.45 3.29
N ALA A 707 49.92 -21.41 3.36
CA ALA A 707 49.47 -20.04 3.60
C ALA A 707 48.58 -19.51 2.46
N ASN A 708 48.90 -19.83 1.20
CA ASN A 708 48.06 -19.47 0.06
C ASN A 708 46.72 -20.21 0.08
N ALA A 709 46.69 -21.48 0.48
CA ALA A 709 45.45 -22.22 0.71
C ALA A 709 44.60 -21.56 1.81
N LEU A 710 45.20 -21.24 2.96
CA LEU A 710 44.53 -20.55 4.07
C LEU A 710 44.01 -19.16 3.66
N MET A 711 44.81 -18.34 2.98
CA MET A 711 44.40 -17.02 2.49
C MET A 711 43.24 -17.09 1.49
N THR A 712 43.20 -18.12 0.66
CA THR A 712 42.12 -18.36 -0.31
C THR A 712 40.84 -18.80 0.41
N ILE A 713 40.93 -19.77 1.32
CA ILE A 713 39.78 -20.33 2.04
C ILE A 713 39.16 -19.32 3.01
N LEU A 714 39.99 -18.51 3.67
CA LEU A 714 39.54 -17.44 4.57
C LEU A 714 39.22 -16.12 3.83
N HIS A 715 39.35 -16.09 2.50
CA HIS A 715 38.97 -14.95 1.64
C HIS A 715 39.56 -13.61 2.15
N PHE A 716 40.90 -13.56 2.21
CA PHE A 716 41.65 -12.34 2.49
C PHE A 716 41.49 -11.33 1.34
N SER A 717 41.25 -10.06 1.65
CA SER A 717 41.18 -8.99 0.66
C SER A 717 42.51 -8.83 -0.07
N SER A 718 42.47 -8.37 -1.33
CA SER A 718 43.67 -8.01 -2.11
C SER A 718 44.61 -7.06 -1.35
N LYS A 719 44.05 -6.11 -0.57
CA LYS A 719 44.79 -5.16 0.28
C LYS A 719 45.44 -5.85 1.51
N GLU A 720 44.95 -7.02 1.93
CA GLU A 720 45.49 -7.84 3.03
C GLU A 720 46.52 -8.87 2.52
N LYS A 721 46.21 -9.57 1.42
CA LYS A 721 47.11 -10.51 0.75
C LYS A 721 48.43 -9.84 0.36
N ALA A 722 48.36 -8.65 -0.23
CA ALA A 722 49.55 -7.86 -0.59
C ALA A 722 50.43 -7.51 0.64
N LYS A 723 49.84 -7.29 1.83
CA LYS A 723 50.62 -7.07 3.07
C LYS A 723 51.36 -8.33 3.52
N ILE A 724 50.74 -9.51 3.37
CA ILE A 724 51.34 -10.80 3.74
C ILE A 724 52.46 -11.18 2.76
N GLU A 725 52.26 -10.97 1.46
CA GLU A 725 53.29 -11.19 0.44
C GLU A 725 54.48 -10.21 0.61
N ASN A 726 54.21 -8.94 0.89
CA ASN A 726 55.24 -7.91 1.17
C ASN A 726 55.95 -8.05 2.54
N GLN A 727 55.50 -8.93 3.44
CA GLN A 727 56.17 -9.16 4.73
C GLN A 727 57.33 -10.16 4.68
N LYS A 728 57.68 -10.68 3.50
CA LYS A 728 58.97 -11.34 3.26
C LYS A 728 59.99 -10.30 2.73
N PRO A 729 61.26 -10.28 3.18
CA PRO A 729 61.93 -11.27 4.03
C PRO A 729 62.47 -10.71 5.37
N ASN A 730 62.29 -11.45 6.48
CA ASN A 730 63.29 -11.63 7.54
C ASN A 730 62.75 -12.51 8.68
N ASN A 731 63.06 -13.81 8.65
CA ASN A 731 63.50 -14.52 9.87
C ASN A 731 64.04 -15.92 9.55
N SER A 732 65.36 -16.02 9.51
CA SER A 732 66.09 -17.25 9.80
C SER A 732 66.88 -17.02 11.09
N LEU A 733 66.32 -17.32 12.26
CA LEU A 733 67.10 -17.55 13.48
C LEU A 733 66.28 -18.17 14.61
N ALA A 734 67.01 -18.68 15.61
CA ALA A 734 66.56 -19.05 16.95
C ALA A 734 65.53 -20.19 17.07
N THR A 735 66.06 -21.41 17.14
CA THR A 735 65.59 -22.41 18.11
C THR A 735 65.46 -21.79 19.51
N GLY A 736 64.30 -21.89 20.16
CA GLY A 736 64.12 -21.46 21.56
C GLY A 736 62.67 -21.61 22.03
N GLY A 737 62.45 -22.29 23.15
CA GLY A 737 61.11 -22.45 23.73
C GLY A 737 60.67 -21.21 24.51
N GLY A 738 59.39 -20.85 24.45
CA GLY A 738 58.88 -19.63 25.11
C GLY A 738 57.37 -19.41 25.11
N TRP A 739 56.55 -20.45 24.93
CA TRP A 739 55.07 -20.34 24.91
C TRP A 739 54.36 -21.14 26.02
N PHE A 740 55.12 -21.66 27.00
CA PHE A 740 54.60 -22.31 28.21
C PHE A 740 55.37 -21.83 29.45
N ASN A 741 55.28 -20.53 29.77
CA ASN A 741 55.48 -20.06 31.15
C ASN A 741 55.03 -18.60 31.38
N THR A 742 53.81 -18.44 31.92
CA THR A 742 53.51 -17.46 32.97
C THR A 742 52.30 -17.93 33.77
N LYS A 743 52.25 -17.54 35.05
CA LYS A 743 51.02 -17.48 35.84
C LYS A 743 50.39 -16.10 35.68
#